data_AF-A0A069E7U1-F1
#
_entry.id   AF-A0A069E7U1-F1
#
_cell.length_a   1.000
_cell.length_b   1.000
_cell.length_c   1.000
_cell.angle_alpha   90.00
_cell.angle_beta   90.00
_cell.angle_gamma   90.00
#
_symmetry.space_group_name_H-M   'P 1'
#
loop_
_entity.id
_entity.type
_entity.pdbx_description
1 polymer ?
#
loop_
_entity_poly.entity_id
_entity_poly.type
_entity_poly.pdbx_seq_one_letter_code
_entity_poly.pdbx_strand_id
1 'polypeptide(L)'
;MTYVLKSISILVAIAVLATCGGPAPTTNSENSATASHQDASLTVDDARLRAADETPGDWLSYGRNYSEDRYSPLDQITKENLSELGLAWTLELTSTRGVQATPLVVNGIMYFTGPWSVVYAVDARTGTQIWTFDPEVPRVKAIDLCCGVVNRGLALYKGAVFVGTLDGRLISIDAATGEQNWSVMTVPDGGNYSITGAPRIANGKVLIGNGGAEYANVRGFVTAYDAATGDQVWRFYTVPGDPSQPLEQPELEMAAKTWTGEWWKNGGGGTAWDSIVYDPEFNQVLVGVGNGSNWDRAIRSPDGGDNLFLSSIVALDAETGAYKWHYQTTPGDSWDYTATQPIILADLDIAGERRKVLMQAPKNGFFYVLDRTNGTLISAAPFSYMNWATGIDENGRPIETDNARYQDGRTHWITPSSHGAHNWFPMSYNHETGLVYIPGVIQSSPYGTNDDSPNMTGGVLRGSDIAVSIPFRAWNEQVIDPNAPPPGVSSGELIAYDPIRQERVWAIPQPSRYNGGLLSTTTGLLMQGDAEGFFRIRDTETGEVLWEFDVNSGVIAPPVTYLVDGEQYITIIAEWGGGQGQTFRLTDALYSGTVYTFKLGGTAETPPKRPSDRRKLTELTTNASPVDIGWGYTHYFQNCVGCHSFPGGNGGAIPNLARSNKAVFDNYQGIIREGAFAERGMPMQNHLSTKDIEDLRAYVIFVAQSLRAGQSPLEINRTVADYQKAAWAAGPQESVSSQGQEEPEKQGSLPGGDPVAGKRAATICSSCHTFEKGGDTRIGPNLWNIVGKDIASSKGVHYSDALSGLEGTWTPEKLNAFLASPSEFAPGTAMAIKIPREQQRADIIAFLKTMNSD
;
A
#
# COMPACT_ATOMS: atom_id res chain seq x y z
N MET A 1 -84.03 21.47 -60.36
CA MET A 1 -83.14 22.60 -60.72
C MET A 1 -81.70 22.11 -60.64
N THR A 2 -81.04 22.09 -61.79
CA THR A 2 -79.58 22.20 -62.02
C THR A 2 -78.60 21.23 -61.33
N TYR A 3 -78.06 20.23 -62.07
CA TYR A 3 -76.70 20.17 -62.72
C TYR A 3 -75.55 19.95 -61.70
N VAL A 4 -74.43 19.22 -61.92
CA VAL A 4 -73.88 18.25 -62.89
C VAL A 4 -72.52 17.80 -62.32
N LEU A 5 -72.12 16.57 -62.66
CA LEU A 5 -70.78 15.94 -62.73
C LEU A 5 -69.48 16.59 -62.15
N LYS A 6 -68.60 15.64 -61.78
CA LYS A 6 -67.18 15.45 -62.18
C LYS A 6 -66.05 15.96 -61.27
N SER A 7 -65.25 14.96 -60.91
CA SER A 7 -63.80 14.96 -60.64
C SER A 7 -62.98 15.84 -61.59
N ILE A 8 -61.87 16.42 -61.10
CA ILE A 8 -60.53 16.42 -61.72
C ILE A 8 -59.49 17.03 -60.74
N SER A 9 -58.31 16.42 -60.78
CA SER A 9 -57.05 16.58 -60.03
C SER A 9 -56.33 17.94 -60.19
N ILE A 10 -55.36 18.24 -59.29
CA ILE A 10 -53.93 18.58 -59.59
C ILE A 10 -53.13 19.00 -58.32
N LEU A 11 -52.07 18.22 -58.06
CA LEU A 11 -50.69 18.45 -57.56
C LEU A 11 -50.22 19.58 -56.58
N VAL A 12 -49.37 19.12 -55.63
CA VAL A 12 -48.10 19.67 -55.04
C VAL A 12 -48.10 20.16 -53.56
N ALA A 13 -47.45 19.33 -52.71
CA ALA A 13 -46.43 19.54 -51.63
C ALA A 13 -46.43 20.86 -50.78
N ILE A 14 -46.18 20.94 -49.46
CA ILE A 14 -45.23 20.29 -48.50
C ILE A 14 -45.73 20.55 -47.03
N ALA A 15 -45.33 19.66 -46.09
CA ALA A 15 -45.22 19.82 -44.61
C ALA A 15 -46.52 19.95 -43.76
N VAL A 16 -46.66 19.44 -42.52
CA VAL A 16 -45.81 18.71 -41.56
C VAL A 16 -46.74 18.11 -40.47
N LEU A 17 -46.37 16.91 -39.98
CA LEU A 17 -46.66 16.27 -38.67
C LEU A 17 -48.08 16.28 -38.06
N ALA A 18 -48.67 15.08 -37.96
CA ALA A 18 -49.22 14.53 -36.72
C ALA A 18 -49.63 13.06 -36.93
N THR A 19 -48.86 12.11 -36.37
CA THR A 19 -49.35 10.74 -36.14
C THR A 19 -48.91 10.26 -34.77
N CYS A 20 -49.91 9.85 -34.00
CA CYS A 20 -49.85 9.30 -32.66
C CYS A 20 -48.87 8.12 -32.56
N GLY A 21 -47.82 8.28 -31.75
CA GLY A 21 -47.11 7.18 -31.11
C GLY A 21 -47.53 7.14 -29.64
N GLY A 22 -48.14 6.04 -29.20
CA GLY A 22 -48.29 5.78 -27.77
C GLY A 22 -46.91 5.67 -27.12
N PRO A 23 -46.75 6.03 -25.83
CA PRO A 23 -45.47 5.90 -25.16
C PRO A 23 -45.08 4.42 -25.10
N ALA A 24 -43.90 4.11 -25.63
CA ALA A 24 -43.23 2.84 -25.37
C ALA A 24 -42.96 2.74 -23.85
N PRO A 25 -43.04 1.54 -23.25
CA PRO A 25 -42.67 1.35 -21.86
C PRO A 25 -41.14 1.46 -21.75
N THR A 26 -40.65 2.65 -21.47
CA THR A 26 -39.30 2.87 -20.94
C THR A 26 -39.39 2.77 -19.43
N THR A 27 -38.91 1.65 -18.89
CA THR A 27 -38.37 1.40 -17.52
C THR A 27 -38.71 -0.03 -17.11
N ASN A 28 -37.71 -0.93 -17.03
CA ASN A 28 -37.75 -2.13 -16.17
C ASN A 28 -36.44 -2.96 -16.15
N SER A 29 -35.46 -2.73 -17.02
CA SER A 29 -34.21 -3.53 -17.01
C SER A 29 -33.24 -3.14 -15.90
N GLU A 30 -33.11 -1.86 -15.57
CA GLU A 30 -32.25 -1.40 -14.47
C GLU A 30 -32.81 -1.85 -13.11
N ASN A 31 -34.12 -1.68 -12.87
CA ASN A 31 -34.76 -2.14 -11.63
C ASN A 31 -34.71 -3.68 -11.46
N SER A 32 -34.76 -4.46 -12.55
CA SER A 32 -34.65 -5.92 -12.46
C SER A 32 -33.22 -6.39 -12.19
N ALA A 33 -32.22 -5.71 -12.77
CA ALA A 33 -30.80 -6.03 -12.53
C ALA A 33 -30.39 -5.70 -11.09
N THR A 34 -30.76 -4.51 -10.59
CA THR A 34 -30.51 -4.13 -9.18
C THR A 34 -31.20 -5.08 -8.19
N ALA A 35 -32.44 -5.49 -8.46
CA ALA A 35 -33.14 -6.49 -7.64
C ALA A 35 -32.40 -7.84 -7.62
N SER A 36 -31.90 -8.31 -8.77
CA SER A 36 -31.13 -9.56 -8.85
C SER A 36 -29.77 -9.49 -8.13
N HIS A 37 -29.10 -8.34 -8.13
CA HIS A 37 -27.85 -8.13 -7.39
C HIS A 37 -28.09 -8.05 -5.88
N GLN A 38 -29.20 -7.46 -5.47
CA GLN A 38 -29.59 -7.39 -4.07
C GLN A 38 -29.92 -8.79 -3.54
N ASP A 39 -30.71 -9.58 -4.28
CA ASP A 39 -31.01 -10.98 -3.92
C ASP A 39 -29.74 -11.84 -3.84
N ALA A 40 -28.79 -11.62 -4.75
CA ALA A 40 -27.51 -12.34 -4.79
C ALA A 40 -26.67 -12.16 -3.52
N SER A 41 -26.66 -10.98 -2.93
CA SER A 41 -25.82 -10.62 -1.77
C SER A 41 -26.55 -10.74 -0.43
N LEU A 42 -27.89 -10.61 -0.41
CA LEU A 42 -28.73 -10.84 0.79
C LEU A 42 -28.62 -12.26 1.32
N THR A 43 -28.31 -13.22 0.45
CA THR A 43 -28.16 -14.64 0.79
C THR A 43 -26.84 -14.97 1.50
N VAL A 44 -25.92 -14.02 1.66
CA VAL A 44 -24.69 -14.21 2.45
C VAL A 44 -24.97 -13.94 3.93
N ASP A 45 -25.40 -14.95 4.67
CA ASP A 45 -25.67 -14.87 6.10
C ASP A 45 -24.75 -15.81 6.92
N ASP A 46 -24.97 -15.89 8.23
CA ASP A 46 -24.13 -16.73 9.11
C ASP A 46 -24.21 -18.21 8.74
N ALA A 47 -25.37 -18.69 8.27
CA ALA A 47 -25.54 -20.08 7.89
C ALA A 47 -24.75 -20.38 6.61
N ARG A 48 -24.88 -19.54 5.58
CA ARG A 48 -24.15 -19.72 4.32
C ARG A 48 -22.63 -19.55 4.49
N LEU A 49 -22.18 -18.60 5.31
CA LEU A 49 -20.74 -18.44 5.58
C LEU A 49 -20.16 -19.66 6.31
N ARG A 50 -20.90 -20.24 7.28
CA ARG A 50 -20.50 -21.49 7.95
C ARG A 50 -20.50 -22.70 7.00
N ALA A 51 -21.42 -22.70 6.04
CA ALA A 51 -21.57 -23.75 5.04
C ALA A 51 -20.91 -23.39 3.68
N ALA A 52 -19.89 -22.52 3.67
CA ALA A 52 -19.29 -22.04 2.41
C ALA A 52 -18.76 -23.19 1.53
N ASP A 53 -18.35 -24.30 2.13
CA ASP A 53 -17.89 -25.50 1.42
C ASP A 53 -19.04 -26.23 0.69
N GLU A 54 -20.31 -26.02 1.08
CA GLU A 54 -21.50 -26.55 0.40
C GLU A 54 -21.90 -25.71 -0.84
N THR A 55 -21.36 -24.50 -0.97
CA THR A 55 -21.52 -23.63 -2.15
C THR A 55 -20.18 -23.34 -2.82
N PRO A 56 -19.47 -24.37 -3.33
CA PRO A 56 -18.08 -24.25 -3.78
C PRO A 56 -17.90 -23.39 -5.03
N GLY A 57 -19.01 -23.06 -5.72
CA GLY A 57 -19.02 -22.13 -6.85
C GLY A 57 -18.84 -20.67 -6.45
N ASP A 58 -19.05 -20.32 -5.18
CA ASP A 58 -18.84 -18.96 -4.69
C ASP A 58 -17.53 -18.84 -3.88
N TRP A 59 -17.01 -17.62 -3.81
CA TRP A 59 -15.91 -17.24 -2.93
C TRP A 59 -16.43 -16.21 -1.92
N LEU A 60 -16.95 -16.69 -0.78
CA LEU A 60 -17.81 -15.90 0.11
C LEU A 60 -17.06 -15.09 1.19
N SER A 61 -15.86 -15.53 1.57
CA SER A 61 -15.05 -14.91 2.62
C SER A 61 -13.62 -14.66 2.14
N TYR A 62 -12.85 -13.86 2.88
CA TYR A 62 -11.47 -13.49 2.51
C TYR A 62 -10.62 -14.69 2.12
N GLY A 63 -10.61 -15.74 2.94
CA GLY A 63 -9.90 -16.99 2.66
C GLY A 63 -10.78 -18.09 2.05
N ARG A 64 -11.82 -17.73 1.28
CA ARG A 64 -12.91 -18.58 0.78
C ARG A 64 -13.94 -18.97 1.84
N ASN A 65 -13.49 -19.62 2.90
CA ASN A 65 -14.27 -20.12 4.02
C ASN A 65 -13.68 -19.62 5.36
N TYR A 66 -14.28 -20.05 6.48
CA TYR A 66 -13.80 -19.68 7.82
C TYR A 66 -12.48 -20.33 8.24
N SER A 67 -12.07 -21.41 7.58
CA SER A 67 -10.77 -22.04 7.79
C SER A 67 -9.62 -21.25 7.15
N GLU A 68 -9.94 -20.30 6.27
CA GLU A 68 -9.02 -19.52 5.45
C GLU A 68 -7.98 -20.39 4.68
N ASP A 69 -8.35 -21.62 4.35
CA ASP A 69 -7.45 -22.62 3.74
C ASP A 69 -7.08 -22.32 2.29
N ARG A 70 -7.85 -21.45 1.61
CA ARG A 70 -7.69 -21.10 0.20
C ARG A 70 -7.56 -22.34 -0.69
N TYR A 71 -8.41 -23.32 -0.41
CA TYR A 71 -8.55 -24.54 -1.19
C TYR A 71 -9.90 -24.53 -1.91
N SER A 72 -9.89 -24.78 -3.21
CA SER A 72 -11.12 -24.94 -3.98
C SER A 72 -11.36 -26.40 -4.37
N PRO A 73 -12.54 -26.96 -4.08
CA PRO A 73 -12.94 -28.28 -4.54
C PRO A 73 -13.47 -28.27 -5.98
N LEU A 74 -13.45 -27.13 -6.68
CA LEU A 74 -13.85 -27.06 -8.08
C LEU A 74 -12.90 -27.85 -8.97
N ASP A 75 -13.47 -28.60 -9.90
CA ASP A 75 -12.78 -29.67 -10.62
C ASP A 75 -12.91 -29.61 -12.16
N GLN A 76 -13.51 -28.55 -12.72
CA GLN A 76 -13.62 -28.42 -14.18
C GLN A 76 -12.26 -28.13 -14.82
N ILE A 77 -11.42 -27.34 -14.17
CA ILE A 77 -10.05 -27.05 -14.59
C ILE A 77 -9.11 -28.05 -13.92
N THR A 78 -8.44 -28.85 -14.74
CA THR A 78 -7.63 -30.02 -14.36
C THR A 78 -6.29 -29.98 -15.08
N LYS A 79 -5.33 -30.81 -14.65
CA LYS A 79 -4.02 -30.92 -15.32
C LYS A 79 -4.17 -31.32 -16.80
N GLU A 80 -5.20 -32.11 -17.11
CA GLU A 80 -5.46 -32.68 -18.43
C GLU A 80 -5.98 -31.66 -19.45
N ASN A 81 -6.64 -30.58 -19.01
CA ASN A 81 -7.28 -29.60 -19.89
C ASN A 81 -6.73 -28.16 -19.77
N LEU A 82 -5.62 -27.96 -19.04
CA LEU A 82 -4.97 -26.64 -18.94
C LEU A 82 -4.59 -26.02 -20.28
N SER A 83 -4.36 -26.83 -21.32
CA SER A 83 -4.08 -26.34 -22.68
C SER A 83 -5.26 -25.60 -23.32
N GLU A 84 -6.48 -25.79 -22.81
CA GLU A 84 -7.69 -25.09 -23.25
C GLU A 84 -7.96 -23.82 -22.42
N LEU A 85 -7.20 -23.58 -21.35
CA LEU A 85 -7.36 -22.40 -20.52
C LEU A 85 -6.93 -21.14 -21.28
N GLY A 86 -7.83 -20.17 -21.37
CA GLY A 86 -7.59 -18.91 -22.07
C GLY A 86 -8.27 -17.73 -21.39
N LEU A 87 -7.93 -16.52 -21.85
CA LEU A 87 -8.46 -15.28 -21.29
C LEU A 87 -9.95 -15.16 -21.62
N ALA A 88 -10.78 -14.95 -20.60
CA ALA A 88 -12.21 -14.75 -20.73
C ALA A 88 -12.54 -13.27 -20.92
N TRP A 89 -11.97 -12.42 -20.07
CA TRP A 89 -12.12 -10.96 -20.11
C TRP A 89 -11.03 -10.29 -19.26
N THR A 90 -10.85 -8.99 -19.48
CA THR A 90 -9.99 -8.12 -18.65
C THR A 90 -10.73 -6.84 -18.27
N LEU A 91 -10.31 -6.22 -17.17
CA LEU A 91 -10.77 -4.89 -16.74
C LEU A 91 -9.56 -4.06 -16.31
N GLU A 92 -9.28 -2.96 -17.03
CA GLU A 92 -8.26 -1.99 -16.63
C GLU A 92 -8.81 -1.07 -15.51
N LEU A 93 -8.02 -0.92 -14.45
CA LEU A 93 -8.27 -0.05 -13.31
C LEU A 93 -7.55 1.29 -13.51
N THR A 94 -7.92 2.29 -12.72
CA THR A 94 -7.43 3.67 -12.89
C THR A 94 -6.13 3.98 -12.13
N SER A 95 -5.64 3.05 -11.31
CA SER A 95 -4.46 3.24 -10.45
C SER A 95 -3.18 2.64 -11.04
N THR A 96 -2.04 3.05 -10.50
CA THR A 96 -0.70 2.47 -10.72
C THR A 96 0.00 2.11 -9.40
N ARG A 97 -0.77 1.81 -8.36
CA ARG A 97 -0.34 1.51 -6.99
C ARG A 97 -0.76 0.08 -6.62
N GLY A 98 -0.01 -0.60 -5.76
CA GLY A 98 -0.21 -2.05 -5.60
C GLY A 98 -1.60 -2.47 -5.13
N VAL A 99 -2.13 -3.55 -5.73
CA VAL A 99 -3.36 -4.22 -5.30
C VAL A 99 -2.99 -5.48 -4.52
N GLN A 100 -3.56 -5.62 -3.32
CA GLN A 100 -3.38 -6.77 -2.44
C GLN A 100 -4.70 -7.54 -2.24
N ALA A 101 -5.74 -7.18 -2.98
CA ALA A 101 -7.10 -7.62 -2.73
C ALA A 101 -7.31 -9.10 -3.07
N THR A 102 -8.02 -9.83 -2.20
CA THR A 102 -8.71 -11.05 -2.60
C THR A 102 -10.12 -10.69 -3.06
N PRO A 103 -10.51 -10.94 -4.32
CA PRO A 103 -11.89 -10.75 -4.74
C PRO A 103 -12.85 -11.69 -4.02
N LEU A 104 -14.05 -11.22 -3.71
CA LEU A 104 -15.17 -12.04 -3.28
C LEU A 104 -16.14 -12.20 -4.45
N VAL A 105 -16.64 -13.41 -4.69
CA VAL A 105 -17.55 -13.69 -5.79
C VAL A 105 -18.78 -14.41 -5.25
N VAL A 106 -19.95 -13.83 -5.47
CA VAL A 106 -21.22 -14.43 -5.07
C VAL A 106 -22.23 -14.30 -6.19
N ASN A 107 -22.79 -15.43 -6.62
CA ASN A 107 -23.85 -15.49 -7.64
C ASN A 107 -23.50 -14.72 -8.93
N GLY A 108 -22.23 -14.76 -9.34
CA GLY A 108 -21.72 -14.10 -10.55
C GLY A 108 -21.41 -12.61 -10.42
N ILE A 109 -21.46 -12.03 -9.21
CA ILE A 109 -20.99 -10.67 -8.94
C ILE A 109 -19.67 -10.74 -8.18
N MET A 110 -18.67 -10.01 -8.67
CA MET A 110 -17.34 -9.91 -8.07
C MET A 110 -17.16 -8.57 -7.37
N TYR A 111 -16.70 -8.60 -6.12
CA TYR A 111 -16.35 -7.44 -5.32
C TYR A 111 -14.87 -7.48 -4.95
N PHE A 112 -14.16 -6.36 -5.13
CA PHE A 112 -12.75 -6.25 -4.72
C PHE A 112 -12.37 -4.81 -4.43
N THR A 113 -11.20 -4.62 -3.82
CA THR A 113 -10.63 -3.30 -3.56
C THR A 113 -9.47 -2.99 -4.46
N GLY A 114 -9.37 -1.74 -4.88
CA GLY A 114 -8.16 -1.16 -5.45
C GLY A 114 -7.35 -0.37 -4.41
N PRO A 115 -6.30 0.33 -4.87
CA PRO A 115 -5.54 1.25 -4.04
C PRO A 115 -6.42 2.35 -3.46
N TRP A 116 -5.99 2.96 -2.36
CA TRP A 116 -6.76 3.99 -1.63
C TRP A 116 -8.09 3.53 -1.04
N SER A 117 -8.26 2.22 -0.85
CA SER A 117 -9.50 1.62 -0.34
C SER A 117 -10.73 1.82 -1.26
N VAL A 118 -10.52 2.08 -2.55
CA VAL A 118 -11.59 2.14 -3.55
C VAL A 118 -12.20 0.74 -3.71
N VAL A 119 -13.52 0.64 -3.75
CA VAL A 119 -14.26 -0.62 -3.88
C VAL A 119 -14.88 -0.71 -5.27
N TYR A 120 -14.78 -1.87 -5.90
CA TYR A 120 -15.35 -2.17 -7.22
C TYR A 120 -16.34 -3.33 -7.10
N ALA A 121 -17.46 -3.22 -7.82
CA ALA A 121 -18.35 -4.34 -8.13
C ALA A 121 -18.38 -4.55 -9.64
N VAL A 122 -18.27 -5.81 -10.07
CA VAL A 122 -18.11 -6.19 -11.47
C VAL A 122 -18.95 -7.44 -11.76
N ASP A 123 -19.59 -7.49 -12.92
CA ASP A 123 -20.20 -8.73 -13.42
C ASP A 123 -19.09 -9.72 -13.81
N ALA A 124 -19.00 -10.83 -13.07
CA ALA A 124 -17.95 -11.82 -13.22
C ALA A 124 -18.01 -12.59 -14.55
N ARG A 125 -19.12 -12.49 -15.30
CA ARG A 125 -19.29 -13.09 -16.64
C ARG A 125 -18.55 -12.30 -17.72
N THR A 126 -18.60 -10.98 -17.61
CA THR A 126 -18.23 -10.07 -18.71
C THR A 126 -17.08 -9.13 -18.36
N GLY A 127 -16.77 -8.94 -17.08
CA GLY A 127 -15.84 -7.92 -16.62
C GLY A 127 -16.43 -6.50 -16.61
N THR A 128 -17.75 -6.36 -16.83
CA THR A 128 -18.41 -5.05 -16.84
C THR A 128 -18.51 -4.51 -15.42
N GLN A 129 -17.97 -3.31 -15.19
CA GLN A 129 -18.11 -2.61 -13.92
C GLN A 129 -19.59 -2.25 -13.67
N ILE A 130 -20.11 -2.66 -12.52
CA ILE A 130 -21.47 -2.37 -12.06
C ILE A 130 -21.46 -1.03 -11.33
N TRP A 131 -20.61 -0.88 -10.33
CA TRP A 131 -20.41 0.36 -9.57
C TRP A 131 -19.00 0.46 -9.01
N THR A 132 -18.62 1.66 -8.59
CA THR A 132 -17.38 1.95 -7.85
C THR A 132 -17.69 2.89 -6.69
N PHE A 133 -17.06 2.65 -5.54
CA PHE A 133 -17.14 3.51 -4.37
C PHE A 133 -15.73 3.98 -3.99
N ASP A 134 -15.46 5.29 -4.09
CA ASP A 134 -14.23 5.90 -3.56
C ASP A 134 -14.55 6.47 -2.16
N PRO A 135 -13.91 5.99 -1.08
CA PRO A 135 -14.10 6.56 0.26
C PRO A 135 -13.48 7.96 0.43
N GLU A 136 -12.80 8.48 -0.59
CA GLU A 136 -12.15 9.80 -0.61
C GLU A 136 -11.05 9.95 0.46
N VAL A 137 -10.26 8.89 0.68
CA VAL A 137 -9.12 8.95 1.61
C VAL A 137 -8.20 10.13 1.22
N PRO A 138 -7.92 11.07 2.16
CA PRO A 138 -7.03 12.19 1.90
C PRO A 138 -5.67 11.71 1.40
N ARG A 139 -5.25 12.18 0.22
CA ARG A 139 -4.02 11.68 -0.42
C ARG A 139 -2.75 12.00 0.38
N VAL A 140 -2.80 12.98 1.27
CA VAL A 140 -1.73 13.28 2.23
C VAL A 140 -1.44 12.11 3.16
N LYS A 141 -2.43 11.23 3.40
CA LYS A 141 -2.30 10.07 4.29
C LYS A 141 -1.20 9.10 3.84
N ALA A 142 -0.78 9.14 2.57
CA ALA A 142 0.32 8.31 2.08
C ALA A 142 1.63 8.42 2.90
N ILE A 143 1.87 9.56 3.58
CA ILE A 143 3.06 9.73 4.42
C ILE A 143 2.99 8.93 5.74
N ASP A 144 1.78 8.66 6.23
CA ASP A 144 1.50 7.92 7.47
C ASP A 144 1.29 6.41 7.22
N LEU A 145 1.63 5.93 6.03
CA LEU A 145 1.47 4.52 5.64
C LEU A 145 2.83 3.88 5.42
N CYS A 146 3.24 2.99 6.34
CA CYS A 146 4.51 2.27 6.26
C CYS A 146 4.69 1.53 4.93
N CYS A 147 3.57 1.07 4.37
CA CYS A 147 3.55 -0.08 3.50
C CYS A 147 2.71 0.15 2.24
N GLY A 148 2.56 1.41 1.83
CA GLY A 148 1.84 1.82 0.62
C GLY A 148 0.32 1.95 0.82
N VAL A 149 -0.36 2.43 -0.22
CA VAL A 149 -1.80 2.74 -0.22
C VAL A 149 -2.65 1.52 -0.60
N VAL A 150 -2.47 0.43 0.13
CA VAL A 150 -3.00 -0.90 -0.20
C VAL A 150 -4.27 -1.25 0.58
N ASN A 151 -5.03 -2.19 0.05
CA ASN A 151 -6.13 -2.83 0.75
C ASN A 151 -6.22 -4.31 0.36
N ARG A 152 -6.43 -5.20 1.35
CA ARG A 152 -6.44 -6.66 1.17
C ARG A 152 -7.81 -7.23 0.80
N GLY A 153 -8.88 -6.44 0.89
CA GLY A 153 -10.20 -6.86 0.44
C GLY A 153 -11.32 -6.47 1.40
N LEU A 154 -12.38 -7.27 1.34
CA LEU A 154 -13.71 -6.91 1.84
C LEU A 154 -14.29 -8.03 2.69
N ALA A 155 -15.44 -7.75 3.30
CA ALA A 155 -16.38 -8.78 3.75
C ALA A 155 -17.76 -8.58 3.12
N LEU A 156 -18.53 -9.67 3.00
CA LEU A 156 -19.92 -9.65 2.55
C LEU A 156 -20.82 -10.19 3.66
N TYR A 157 -21.93 -9.50 3.94
CA TYR A 157 -22.97 -10.01 4.85
C TYR A 157 -24.31 -9.32 4.60
N LYS A 158 -25.38 -10.10 4.44
CA LYS A 158 -26.78 -9.67 4.33
C LYS A 158 -26.99 -8.45 3.42
N GLY A 159 -26.46 -8.52 2.19
CA GLY A 159 -26.64 -7.46 1.20
C GLY A 159 -25.68 -6.28 1.33
N ALA A 160 -24.73 -6.32 2.26
CA ALA A 160 -23.72 -5.28 2.45
C ALA A 160 -22.31 -5.78 2.16
N VAL A 161 -21.49 -4.87 1.62
CA VAL A 161 -20.04 -4.95 1.46
C VAL A 161 -19.40 -4.12 2.57
N PHE A 162 -18.39 -4.67 3.25
CA PHE A 162 -17.66 -3.97 4.31
C PHE A 162 -16.20 -3.75 3.92
N VAL A 163 -15.71 -2.53 4.15
CA VAL A 163 -14.32 -2.13 3.85
C VAL A 163 -13.71 -1.33 4.99
N GLY A 164 -12.47 -1.65 5.34
CA GLY A 164 -11.64 -0.82 6.21
C GLY A 164 -10.80 0.16 5.37
N THR A 165 -10.77 1.43 5.74
CA THR A 165 -10.09 2.49 4.97
C THR A 165 -8.73 2.89 5.56
N LEU A 166 -7.83 3.35 4.70
CA LEU A 166 -6.48 3.80 5.09
C LEU A 166 -6.47 4.94 6.12
N ASP A 167 -7.56 5.71 6.25
CA ASP A 167 -7.74 6.76 7.25
C ASP A 167 -8.46 6.30 8.52
N GLY A 168 -8.69 5.00 8.69
CA GLY A 168 -9.17 4.40 9.94
C GLY A 168 -10.68 4.20 10.04
N ARG A 169 -11.45 4.43 8.97
CA ARG A 169 -12.90 4.17 8.96
C ARG A 169 -13.20 2.71 8.65
N LEU A 170 -14.29 2.21 9.23
CA LEU A 170 -15.00 1.02 8.75
C LEU A 170 -16.29 1.48 8.09
N ILE A 171 -16.53 1.02 6.86
CA ILE A 171 -17.65 1.47 6.04
C ILE A 171 -18.46 0.25 5.59
N SER A 172 -19.79 0.35 5.69
CA SER A 172 -20.75 -0.55 5.06
C SER A 172 -21.34 0.10 3.82
N ILE A 173 -21.41 -0.66 2.74
CA ILE A 173 -21.85 -0.25 1.42
C ILE A 173 -22.95 -1.23 0.98
N ASP A 174 -24.05 -0.74 0.42
CA ASP A 174 -25.07 -1.57 -0.21
C ASP A 174 -24.47 -2.30 -1.41
N ALA A 175 -24.53 -3.63 -1.41
CA ALA A 175 -23.83 -4.46 -2.37
C ALA A 175 -24.41 -4.35 -3.80
N ALA A 176 -25.67 -3.93 -3.95
CA ALA A 176 -26.33 -3.81 -5.24
C ALA A 176 -26.06 -2.45 -5.90
N THR A 177 -26.00 -1.38 -5.11
CA THR A 177 -25.97 0.01 -5.59
C THR A 177 -24.61 0.70 -5.42
N GLY A 178 -23.80 0.26 -4.46
CA GLY A 178 -22.56 0.95 -4.09
C GLY A 178 -22.77 2.17 -3.18
N GLU A 179 -23.99 2.41 -2.71
CA GLU A 179 -24.28 3.50 -1.77
C GLU A 179 -23.83 3.16 -0.34
N GLN A 180 -23.34 4.15 0.40
CA GLN A 180 -22.91 3.95 1.78
C GLN A 180 -24.14 3.74 2.71
N ASN A 181 -24.17 2.63 3.43
CA ASN A 181 -25.15 2.38 4.50
C ASN A 181 -24.77 3.14 5.78
N TRP A 182 -23.53 2.95 6.24
CA TRP A 182 -23.00 3.60 7.43
C TRP A 182 -21.46 3.68 7.37
N SER A 183 -20.88 4.55 8.20
CA SER A 183 -19.43 4.73 8.34
C SER A 183 -19.08 5.09 9.78
N VAL A 184 -18.06 4.44 10.35
CA VAL A 184 -17.59 4.71 11.71
C VAL A 184 -16.08 4.90 11.73
N MET A 185 -15.60 5.86 12.53
CA MET A 185 -14.18 6.03 12.79
C MET A 185 -13.74 5.02 13.85
N THR A 186 -12.82 4.11 13.51
CA THR A 186 -12.41 3.03 14.41
C THR A 186 -11.22 3.42 15.29
N VAL A 187 -10.39 4.33 14.80
CA VAL A 187 -9.13 4.74 15.43
C VAL A 187 -9.34 5.96 16.32
N PRO A 188 -8.61 6.10 17.43
CA PRO A 188 -8.65 7.32 18.23
C PRO A 188 -8.11 8.52 17.44
N ASP A 189 -8.48 9.72 17.86
CA ASP A 189 -7.90 10.96 17.34
C ASP A 189 -6.41 11.04 17.71
N GLY A 190 -5.58 11.37 16.72
CA GLY A 190 -4.13 11.41 16.87
C GLY A 190 -3.47 10.03 16.75
N GLY A 191 -2.25 10.01 16.21
CA GLY A 191 -1.50 8.78 15.92
C GLY A 191 -1.62 8.31 14.46
N ASN A 192 -0.60 7.59 14.00
CA ASN A 192 -0.46 7.19 12.59
C ASN A 192 -1.13 5.83 12.31
N TYR A 193 -2.41 5.71 12.69
CA TYR A 193 -3.19 4.52 12.39
C TYR A 193 -3.60 4.46 10.92
N SER A 194 -3.82 3.23 10.44
CA SER A 194 -4.42 2.92 9.15
C SER A 194 -5.11 1.56 9.16
N ILE A 195 -5.98 1.28 8.19
CA ILE A 195 -6.53 -0.08 7.98
C ILE A 195 -6.17 -0.54 6.57
N THR A 196 -5.50 -1.70 6.49
CA THR A 196 -5.10 -2.34 5.23
C THR A 196 -5.66 -3.76 5.08
N GLY A 197 -5.96 -4.45 6.18
CA GLY A 197 -6.54 -5.79 6.18
C GLY A 197 -8.01 -5.81 5.76
N ALA A 198 -8.46 -6.99 5.31
CA ALA A 198 -9.88 -7.23 5.01
C ALA A 198 -10.67 -7.47 6.32
N PRO A 199 -11.87 -6.90 6.48
CA PRO A 199 -12.75 -7.25 7.59
C PRO A 199 -13.19 -8.72 7.53
N ARG A 200 -13.57 -9.31 8.67
CA ARG A 200 -14.21 -10.64 8.74
C ARG A 200 -15.57 -10.57 9.42
N ILE A 201 -16.43 -11.55 9.17
CA ILE A 201 -17.75 -11.64 9.78
C ILE A 201 -17.80 -12.77 10.80
N ALA A 202 -18.23 -12.48 12.02
CA ALA A 202 -18.52 -13.47 13.05
C ALA A 202 -19.89 -13.21 13.69
N ASN A 203 -20.87 -14.07 13.41
CA ASN A 203 -22.22 -14.02 13.99
C ASN A 203 -22.85 -12.61 13.90
N GLY A 204 -22.96 -12.10 12.67
CA GLY A 204 -23.49 -10.76 12.40
C GLY A 204 -22.62 -9.59 12.87
N LYS A 205 -21.36 -9.82 13.25
CA LYS A 205 -20.42 -8.76 13.64
C LYS A 205 -19.29 -8.64 12.62
N VAL A 206 -18.94 -7.41 12.26
CA VAL A 206 -17.80 -7.07 11.41
C VAL A 206 -16.58 -6.85 12.31
N LEU A 207 -15.55 -7.66 12.11
CA LEU A 207 -14.30 -7.63 12.85
C LEU A 207 -13.25 -6.88 12.04
N ILE A 208 -12.58 -5.90 12.66
CA ILE A 208 -11.49 -5.17 12.04
C ILE A 208 -10.44 -4.74 13.07
N GLY A 209 -9.17 -4.79 12.67
CA GLY A 209 -8.04 -4.24 13.41
C GLY A 209 -7.46 -2.99 12.75
N ASN A 210 -6.19 -2.72 12.97
CA ASN A 210 -5.48 -1.57 12.43
C ASN A 210 -3.99 -1.90 12.20
N GLY A 211 -3.28 -1.02 11.50
CA GLY A 211 -1.83 -0.98 11.36
C GLY A 211 -1.24 0.34 11.87
N GLY A 212 0.10 0.41 11.90
CA GLY A 212 0.85 1.61 12.31
C GLY A 212 1.95 1.39 13.36
N ALA A 213 2.32 0.15 13.68
CA ALA A 213 3.32 -0.14 14.71
C ALA A 213 4.74 0.36 14.36
N GLU A 214 4.98 0.72 13.10
CA GLU A 214 6.21 1.37 12.64
C GLU A 214 6.33 2.82 13.12
N TYR A 215 5.24 3.39 13.63
CA TYR A 215 5.16 4.76 14.11
C TYR A 215 4.98 4.79 15.64
N ALA A 216 5.41 5.88 16.26
CA ALA A 216 5.08 6.16 17.64
C ALA A 216 3.57 6.46 17.79
N ASN A 217 3.08 6.35 19.03
CA ASN A 217 1.70 6.64 19.43
C ASN A 217 0.63 5.72 18.83
N VAL A 218 1.00 4.47 18.48
CA VAL A 218 0.07 3.46 17.98
C VAL A 218 -0.04 2.29 18.96
N ARG A 219 -1.26 2.04 19.44
CA ARG A 219 -1.62 0.95 20.34
C ARG A 219 -2.59 0.01 19.63
N GLY A 220 -2.20 -1.24 19.47
CA GLY A 220 -2.97 -2.24 18.74
C GLY A 220 -4.28 -2.63 19.41
N PHE A 221 -5.28 -2.91 18.59
CA PHE A 221 -6.58 -3.44 19.02
C PHE A 221 -7.29 -4.17 17.87
N VAL A 222 -8.29 -4.98 18.23
CA VAL A 222 -9.34 -5.49 17.32
C VAL A 222 -10.70 -5.07 17.87
N THR A 223 -11.62 -4.69 16.98
CA THR A 223 -12.97 -4.27 17.35
C THR A 223 -14.00 -5.06 16.56
N ALA A 224 -15.09 -5.44 17.21
CA ALA A 224 -16.30 -5.95 16.58
C ALA A 224 -17.37 -4.87 16.53
N TYR A 225 -17.97 -4.71 15.36
CA TYR A 225 -19.11 -3.81 15.12
C TYR A 225 -20.32 -4.62 14.68
N ASP A 226 -21.52 -4.23 15.08
CA ASP A 226 -22.74 -4.82 14.55
C ASP A 226 -22.84 -4.55 13.04
N ALA A 227 -23.04 -5.59 12.24
CA ALA A 227 -22.98 -5.47 10.78
C ALA A 227 -24.09 -4.60 10.19
N ALA A 228 -25.26 -4.53 10.84
CA ALA A 228 -26.40 -3.76 10.34
C ALA A 228 -26.28 -2.27 10.66
N THR A 229 -25.76 -1.93 11.84
CA THR A 229 -25.81 -0.57 12.38
C THR A 229 -24.45 0.13 12.43
N GLY A 230 -23.36 -0.62 12.48
CA GLY A 230 -22.01 -0.09 12.73
C GLY A 230 -21.74 0.21 14.21
N ASP A 231 -22.64 -0.16 15.12
CA ASP A 231 -22.44 0.05 16.56
C ASP A 231 -21.31 -0.83 17.09
N GLN A 232 -20.40 -0.27 17.89
CA GLN A 232 -19.32 -1.03 18.52
C GLN A 232 -19.90 -2.02 19.55
N VAL A 233 -19.63 -3.31 19.36
CA VAL A 233 -20.06 -4.39 20.27
C VAL A 233 -19.01 -4.61 21.35
N TRP A 234 -17.76 -4.83 20.95
CA TRP A 234 -16.63 -5.02 21.86
C TRP A 234 -15.33 -4.57 21.21
N ARG A 235 -14.33 -4.24 22.05
CA ARG A 235 -12.96 -3.95 21.65
C ARG A 235 -11.98 -4.68 22.56
N PHE A 236 -10.96 -5.27 21.95
CA PHE A 236 -9.84 -5.91 22.65
C PHE A 236 -8.55 -5.19 22.29
N TYR A 237 -7.90 -4.54 23.28
CA TYR A 237 -6.55 -4.00 23.12
C TYR A 237 -5.51 -5.11 23.24
N THR A 238 -4.51 -5.12 22.37
CA THR A 238 -3.49 -6.18 22.34
C THR A 238 -2.31 -5.91 23.26
N VAL A 239 -2.13 -4.68 23.74
CA VAL A 239 -1.06 -4.28 24.66
C VAL A 239 -1.61 -3.34 25.75
N PRO A 240 -1.01 -3.31 26.95
CA PRO A 240 -1.45 -2.45 28.05
C PRO A 240 -1.19 -0.97 27.73
N GLY A 241 -2.08 -0.10 28.23
CA GLY A 241 -1.97 1.35 28.13
C GLY A 241 -1.16 1.94 29.27
N ASP A 242 -1.43 3.21 29.61
CA ASP A 242 -0.87 3.86 30.79
C ASP A 242 -1.30 3.10 32.06
N PRO A 243 -0.36 2.52 32.83
CA PRO A 243 -0.67 1.71 34.01
C PRO A 243 -1.27 2.53 35.17
N SER A 244 -1.26 3.86 35.09
CA SER A 244 -1.95 4.73 36.04
C SER A 244 -3.45 4.90 35.76
N GLN A 245 -3.92 4.49 34.57
CA GLN A 245 -5.31 4.54 34.17
C GLN A 245 -6.04 3.22 34.46
N PRO A 246 -7.38 3.22 34.57
CA PRO A 246 -8.15 1.98 34.63
C PRO A 246 -7.90 1.11 33.40
N LEU A 247 -7.70 -0.19 33.63
CA LEU A 247 -7.55 -1.16 32.55
C LEU A 247 -8.86 -1.31 31.78
N GLU A 248 -8.80 -1.33 30.44
CA GLU A 248 -9.99 -1.47 29.59
C GLU A 248 -10.58 -2.89 29.61
N GLN A 249 -9.73 -3.89 29.91
CA GLN A 249 -10.09 -5.31 30.00
C GLN A 249 -9.17 -6.01 31.04
N PRO A 250 -9.65 -7.03 31.77
CA PRO A 250 -8.92 -7.65 32.88
C PRO A 250 -7.55 -8.23 32.53
N GLU A 251 -7.41 -8.76 31.31
CA GLU A 251 -6.21 -9.49 30.87
C GLU A 251 -5.02 -8.56 30.62
N LEU A 252 -5.25 -7.26 30.53
CA LEU A 252 -4.18 -6.28 30.53
C LEU A 252 -3.43 -6.23 31.86
N GLU A 253 -3.99 -6.71 32.97
CA GLU A 253 -3.26 -6.84 34.23
C GLU A 253 -2.14 -7.89 34.11
N MET A 254 -2.43 -9.02 33.46
CA MET A 254 -1.43 -10.03 33.13
C MET A 254 -0.43 -9.49 32.13
N ALA A 255 -0.90 -8.80 31.09
CA ALA A 255 -0.02 -8.23 30.08
C ALA A 255 0.96 -7.21 30.70
N ALA A 256 0.48 -6.24 31.47
CA ALA A 256 1.27 -5.16 32.08
C ALA A 256 2.44 -5.66 32.95
N LYS A 257 2.32 -6.83 33.58
CA LYS A 257 3.42 -7.47 34.36
C LYS A 257 4.62 -7.86 33.50
N THR A 258 4.45 -7.91 32.18
CA THR A 258 5.49 -8.27 31.22
C THR A 258 6.15 -7.08 30.54
N TRP A 259 5.79 -5.85 30.93
CA TRP A 259 6.33 -4.60 30.38
C TRP A 259 7.05 -3.79 31.45
N THR A 260 8.03 -3.01 31.04
CA THR A 260 8.86 -2.15 31.89
C THR A 260 9.04 -0.77 31.23
N GLY A 261 9.40 0.25 32.01
CA GLY A 261 9.56 1.62 31.49
C GLY A 261 8.23 2.29 31.12
N GLU A 262 8.26 3.21 30.16
CA GLU A 262 7.12 4.08 29.79
C GLU A 262 6.59 3.77 28.36
N TRP A 263 6.42 2.49 28.04
CA TRP A 263 6.05 2.02 26.68
C TRP A 263 4.79 2.70 26.11
N TRP A 264 3.81 3.02 26.97
CA TRP A 264 2.53 3.61 26.58
C TRP A 264 2.68 4.98 25.93
N LYS A 265 3.77 5.70 26.20
CA LYS A 265 4.08 6.98 25.54
C LYS A 265 4.34 6.84 24.05
N ASN A 266 4.77 5.66 23.58
CA ASN A 266 4.93 5.35 22.17
C ASN A 266 3.84 4.39 21.66
N GLY A 267 2.84 4.06 22.49
CA GLY A 267 1.72 3.18 22.17
C GLY A 267 2.00 1.68 22.33
N GLY A 268 3.26 1.24 22.29
CA GLY A 268 3.67 -0.15 22.51
C GLY A 268 3.55 -1.07 21.29
N GLY A 269 2.77 -0.71 20.27
CA GLY A 269 2.58 -1.50 19.04
C GLY A 269 1.48 -2.56 19.18
N GLY A 270 1.70 -3.75 18.64
CA GLY A 270 0.78 -4.89 18.73
C GLY A 270 -0.42 -4.79 17.77
N THR A 271 -0.26 -4.10 16.65
CA THR A 271 -1.34 -3.87 15.69
C THR A 271 -1.81 -5.17 15.03
N ALA A 272 -3.13 -5.35 14.87
CA ALA A 272 -3.75 -6.54 14.28
C ALA A 272 -4.17 -6.26 12.83
N TRP A 273 -3.18 -6.11 11.95
CA TRP A 273 -3.38 -5.48 10.64
C TRP A 273 -3.80 -6.43 9.50
N ASP A 274 -3.89 -7.74 9.73
CA ASP A 274 -4.18 -8.72 8.67
C ASP A 274 -5.06 -9.92 9.12
N SER A 275 -4.49 -10.95 9.73
CA SER A 275 -5.24 -12.17 10.06
C SER A 275 -6.12 -12.01 11.31
N ILE A 276 -7.43 -12.11 11.09
CA ILE A 276 -8.50 -12.19 12.09
C ILE A 276 -9.44 -13.30 11.61
N VAL A 277 -9.35 -14.49 12.20
CA VAL A 277 -10.06 -15.69 11.72
C VAL A 277 -11.18 -16.04 12.69
N TYR A 278 -12.40 -16.25 12.18
CA TYR A 278 -13.51 -16.73 12.99
C TYR A 278 -13.61 -18.24 12.91
N ASP A 279 -13.64 -18.88 14.07
CA ASP A 279 -13.83 -20.31 14.24
C ASP A 279 -15.22 -20.57 14.85
N PRO A 280 -16.20 -20.96 14.03
CA PRO A 280 -17.58 -21.16 14.48
C PRO A 280 -17.76 -22.38 15.37
N GLU A 281 -16.81 -23.34 15.36
CA GLU A 281 -16.90 -24.57 16.16
C GLU A 281 -16.71 -24.27 17.65
N PHE A 282 -15.75 -23.41 17.97
CA PHE A 282 -15.44 -22.99 19.34
C PHE A 282 -15.96 -21.58 19.68
N ASN A 283 -16.73 -21.00 18.76
CA ASN A 283 -17.25 -19.64 18.83
C ASN A 283 -16.17 -18.63 19.24
N GLN A 284 -15.04 -18.66 18.53
CA GLN A 284 -13.86 -17.86 18.88
C GLN A 284 -13.32 -17.10 17.69
N VAL A 285 -12.70 -15.96 17.96
CA VAL A 285 -11.94 -15.17 16.98
C VAL A 285 -10.46 -15.33 17.30
N LEU A 286 -9.69 -15.77 16.32
CA LEU A 286 -8.24 -15.96 16.38
C LEU A 286 -7.57 -14.75 15.74
N VAL A 287 -6.85 -13.97 16.55
CA VAL A 287 -6.22 -12.72 16.15
C VAL A 287 -4.71 -12.91 16.07
N GLY A 288 -4.13 -12.58 14.92
CA GLY A 288 -2.69 -12.44 14.77
C GLY A 288 -2.21 -11.04 15.19
N VAL A 289 -1.34 -10.97 16.21
CA VAL A 289 -0.87 -9.71 16.81
C VAL A 289 0.50 -9.30 16.29
N GLY A 290 0.65 -8.00 15.99
CA GLY A 290 1.85 -7.43 15.38
C GLY A 290 3.06 -7.23 16.30
N ASN A 291 4.05 -6.55 15.75
CA ASN A 291 5.34 -6.17 16.33
C ASN A 291 5.21 -5.04 17.37
N GLY A 292 6.28 -4.83 18.15
CA GLY A 292 6.34 -3.74 19.13
C GLY A 292 6.66 -2.36 18.52
N SER A 293 6.23 -1.29 19.21
CA SER A 293 6.63 0.10 18.92
C SER A 293 7.26 0.73 20.17
N ASN A 294 8.53 1.15 20.17
CA ASN A 294 9.54 0.98 19.10
C ASN A 294 9.87 -0.50 18.84
N TRP A 295 10.46 -0.81 17.69
CA TRP A 295 10.94 -2.17 17.40
C TRP A 295 11.93 -2.65 18.45
N ASP A 296 12.95 -1.86 18.82
CA ASP A 296 13.96 -2.25 19.80
C ASP A 296 13.35 -2.40 21.20
N ARG A 297 13.41 -3.61 21.75
CA ARG A 297 12.93 -3.85 23.12
C ARG A 297 13.71 -3.04 24.14
N ALA A 298 15.00 -2.79 23.96
CA ALA A 298 15.79 -2.01 24.92
C ALA A 298 15.29 -0.56 25.06
N ILE A 299 14.65 -0.03 24.01
CA ILE A 299 14.00 1.28 24.05
C ILE A 299 12.57 1.16 24.56
N ARG A 300 11.82 0.18 24.04
CA ARG A 300 10.38 0.00 24.33
C ARG A 300 10.11 -0.47 25.77
N SER A 301 10.92 -1.39 26.29
CA SER A 301 10.81 -2.03 27.60
C SER A 301 12.23 -2.31 28.15
N PRO A 302 12.89 -1.29 28.76
CA PRO A 302 14.33 -1.30 29.03
C PRO A 302 14.84 -2.42 29.92
N ASP A 303 14.05 -2.86 30.90
CA ASP A 303 14.43 -3.94 31.82
C ASP A 303 14.02 -5.33 31.28
N GLY A 304 13.58 -5.40 30.02
CA GLY A 304 13.20 -6.63 29.33
C GLY A 304 11.71 -6.94 29.41
N GLY A 305 11.38 -8.22 29.53
CA GLY A 305 10.00 -8.72 29.53
C GLY A 305 9.51 -9.27 28.19
N ASP A 306 8.45 -10.05 28.27
CA ASP A 306 7.79 -10.71 27.14
C ASP A 306 6.93 -9.74 26.32
N ASN A 307 6.53 -8.61 26.89
CA ASN A 307 5.73 -7.58 26.26
C ASN A 307 4.43 -8.12 25.63
N LEU A 308 3.61 -8.82 26.42
CA LEU A 308 2.35 -9.38 25.96
C LEU A 308 1.36 -8.29 25.49
N PHE A 309 0.58 -8.51 24.43
CA PHE A 309 0.49 -9.71 23.58
C PHE A 309 1.22 -9.54 22.23
N LEU A 310 2.33 -8.81 22.18
CA LEU A 310 3.11 -8.65 20.94
C LEU A 310 3.45 -10.01 20.32
N SER A 311 3.48 -10.08 18.99
CA SER A 311 3.85 -11.28 18.23
C SER A 311 3.18 -12.56 18.76
N SER A 312 1.86 -12.51 18.88
CA SER A 312 1.06 -13.59 19.47
C SER A 312 -0.13 -13.97 18.60
N ILE A 313 -0.57 -15.20 18.76
CA ILE A 313 -1.91 -15.64 18.36
C ILE A 313 -2.78 -15.54 19.62
N VAL A 314 -3.87 -14.78 19.55
CA VAL A 314 -4.79 -14.57 20.68
C VAL A 314 -6.18 -15.07 20.28
N ALA A 315 -6.77 -15.93 21.10
CA ALA A 315 -8.15 -16.36 20.94
C ALA A 315 -9.08 -15.54 21.85
N LEU A 316 -10.14 -15.04 21.24
CA LEU A 316 -11.18 -14.24 21.88
C LEU A 316 -12.53 -14.94 21.73
N ASP A 317 -13.43 -14.75 22.67
CA ASP A 317 -14.83 -15.09 22.48
C ASP A 317 -15.48 -14.21 21.41
N ALA A 318 -16.14 -14.82 20.43
CA ALA A 318 -16.68 -14.07 19.28
C ALA A 318 -17.82 -13.12 19.66
N GLU A 319 -18.58 -13.43 20.72
CA GLU A 319 -19.71 -12.61 21.15
C GLU A 319 -19.28 -11.43 22.00
N THR A 320 -18.31 -11.64 22.89
CA THR A 320 -17.97 -10.68 23.95
C THR A 320 -16.60 -10.04 23.81
N GLY A 321 -15.71 -10.59 22.99
CA GLY A 321 -14.30 -10.18 22.91
C GLY A 321 -13.47 -10.59 24.12
N ALA A 322 -14.02 -11.38 25.05
CA ALA A 322 -13.32 -11.86 26.22
C ALA A 322 -12.16 -12.80 25.83
N TYR A 323 -11.02 -12.65 26.48
CA TYR A 323 -9.86 -13.49 26.24
C TYR A 323 -10.14 -14.97 26.57
N LYS A 324 -9.64 -15.87 25.73
CA LYS A 324 -9.69 -17.34 25.95
C LYS A 324 -8.29 -17.89 26.23
N TRP A 325 -7.37 -17.71 25.30
CA TRP A 325 -5.99 -18.20 25.39
C TRP A 325 -5.08 -17.40 24.45
N HIS A 326 -3.76 -17.53 24.61
CA HIS A 326 -2.78 -17.02 23.64
C HIS A 326 -1.57 -17.94 23.51
N TYR A 327 -0.86 -17.81 22.40
CA TYR A 327 0.49 -18.34 22.21
C TYR A 327 1.37 -17.25 21.62
N GLN A 328 2.48 -16.92 22.29
CA GLN A 328 3.40 -15.88 21.85
C GLN A 328 4.52 -16.49 21.01
N THR A 329 4.54 -16.18 19.71
CA THR A 329 5.53 -16.73 18.76
C THR A 329 6.91 -16.10 18.95
N THR A 330 6.97 -14.83 19.34
CA THR A 330 8.23 -14.08 19.52
C THR A 330 8.20 -13.24 20.80
N PRO A 331 8.51 -13.84 21.97
CA PRO A 331 8.56 -13.11 23.24
C PRO A 331 9.51 -11.91 23.21
N GLY A 332 8.98 -10.75 23.61
CA GLY A 332 9.74 -9.50 23.61
C GLY A 332 10.26 -9.09 22.24
N ASP A 333 9.52 -9.30 21.14
CA ASP A 333 9.90 -8.94 19.75
C ASP A 333 10.82 -7.70 19.64
N SER A 334 11.93 -7.85 18.89
CA SER A 334 12.89 -6.78 18.60
C SER A 334 13.16 -6.60 17.11
N TRP A 335 12.43 -7.27 16.23
CA TRP A 335 12.86 -7.48 14.84
C TRP A 335 11.82 -7.09 13.81
N ASP A 336 10.69 -6.53 14.24
CA ASP A 336 9.48 -6.43 13.42
C ASP A 336 8.94 -7.83 13.07
N TYR A 337 8.95 -8.75 14.03
CA TYR A 337 8.34 -10.07 13.86
C TYR A 337 6.89 -10.04 14.31
N THR A 338 6.00 -9.75 13.37
CA THR A 338 4.56 -9.88 13.55
C THR A 338 4.15 -11.36 13.58
N ALA A 339 3.01 -11.63 14.22
CA ALA A 339 2.25 -12.88 14.11
C ALA A 339 0.89 -12.63 13.43
N THR A 340 0.85 -11.63 12.56
CA THR A 340 -0.36 -11.19 11.82
C THR A 340 -0.57 -11.97 10.53
N GLN A 341 0.38 -12.84 10.17
CA GLN A 341 0.33 -13.63 8.95
C GLN A 341 -0.91 -14.53 8.90
N PRO A 342 -1.38 -14.90 7.70
CA PRO A 342 -2.53 -15.77 7.51
C PRO A 342 -2.51 -16.99 8.44
N ILE A 343 -3.63 -17.21 9.12
CA ILE A 343 -3.90 -18.36 9.99
C ILE A 343 -4.79 -19.33 9.21
N ILE A 344 -4.40 -20.60 9.15
CA ILE A 344 -5.22 -21.67 8.55
C ILE A 344 -5.74 -22.59 9.64
N LEU A 345 -7.03 -22.93 9.60
CA LEU A 345 -7.63 -23.96 10.44
C LEU A 345 -7.69 -25.28 9.68
N ALA A 346 -7.32 -26.37 10.34
CA ALA A 346 -7.41 -27.71 9.77
C ALA A 346 -7.69 -28.74 10.86
N ASP A 347 -8.14 -29.92 10.45
CA ASP A 347 -8.15 -31.09 11.30
C ASP A 347 -7.10 -32.06 10.73
N LEU A 348 -6.08 -32.41 11.54
CA LEU A 348 -4.93 -33.23 11.13
C LEU A 348 -4.84 -34.51 11.95
N ASP A 349 -4.39 -35.60 11.33
CA ASP A 349 -4.12 -36.86 12.04
C ASP A 349 -2.67 -36.86 12.58
N ILE A 350 -2.50 -36.48 13.84
CA ILE A 350 -1.20 -36.32 14.50
C ILE A 350 -1.05 -37.41 15.56
N ALA A 351 0.01 -38.21 15.45
CA ALA A 351 0.28 -39.32 16.37
C ALA A 351 -0.90 -40.32 16.54
N GLY A 352 -1.69 -40.51 15.48
CA GLY A 352 -2.85 -41.42 15.48
C GLY A 352 -4.13 -40.81 16.07
N GLU A 353 -4.13 -39.54 16.45
CA GLU A 353 -5.31 -38.80 16.92
C GLU A 353 -5.69 -37.70 15.94
N ARG A 354 -7.00 -37.53 15.69
CA ARG A 354 -7.53 -36.41 14.91
C ARG A 354 -7.50 -35.15 15.78
N ARG A 355 -6.64 -34.20 15.45
CA ARG A 355 -6.43 -32.95 16.20
C ARG A 355 -6.97 -31.76 15.42
N LYS A 356 -7.67 -30.87 16.12
CA LYS A 356 -8.19 -29.61 15.58
C LYS A 356 -7.10 -28.55 15.75
N VAL A 357 -6.50 -28.15 14.64
CA VAL A 357 -5.30 -27.33 14.66
C VAL A 357 -5.52 -25.97 14.03
N LEU A 358 -4.71 -25.03 14.49
CA LEU A 358 -4.37 -23.81 13.78
C LEU A 358 -2.94 -23.96 13.27
N MET A 359 -2.68 -23.47 12.06
CA MET A 359 -1.37 -23.43 11.43
C MET A 359 -0.99 -21.99 11.08
N GLN A 360 0.24 -21.59 11.37
CA GLN A 360 0.75 -20.28 10.98
C GLN A 360 2.26 -20.32 10.66
N ALA A 361 2.63 -19.61 9.58
CA ALA A 361 4.02 -19.30 9.24
C ALA A 361 4.26 -17.78 9.44
N PRO A 362 4.50 -17.28 10.66
CA PRO A 362 4.75 -15.86 10.90
C PRO A 362 6.12 -15.40 10.37
N LYS A 363 6.39 -14.09 10.49
CA LYS A 363 7.65 -13.49 10.01
C LYS A 363 8.91 -14.15 10.57
N ASN A 364 8.86 -14.71 11.77
CA ASN A 364 10.04 -15.16 12.51
C ASN A 364 10.73 -16.43 11.94
N GLY A 365 10.12 -17.13 10.99
CA GLY A 365 10.73 -18.28 10.30
C GLY A 365 10.41 -19.67 10.85
N PHE A 366 9.65 -19.76 11.95
CA PHE A 366 9.07 -21.02 12.43
C PHE A 366 7.69 -21.25 11.81
N PHE A 367 7.33 -22.51 11.56
CA PHE A 367 5.99 -22.94 11.21
C PHE A 367 5.36 -23.54 12.45
N TYR A 368 4.23 -22.98 12.91
CA TYR A 368 3.57 -23.40 14.14
C TYR A 368 2.32 -24.23 13.83
N VAL A 369 2.16 -25.34 14.55
CA VAL A 369 0.91 -26.09 14.65
C VAL A 369 0.46 -26.03 16.12
N LEU A 370 -0.67 -25.38 16.37
CA LEU A 370 -1.26 -25.25 17.71
C LEU A 370 -2.59 -25.99 17.77
N ASP A 371 -2.94 -26.52 18.94
CA ASP A 371 -4.29 -26.99 19.22
C ASP A 371 -5.23 -25.78 19.33
N ARG A 372 -6.15 -25.61 18.37
CA ARG A 372 -7.01 -24.42 18.32
C ARG A 372 -8.07 -24.41 19.42
N THR A 373 -8.23 -25.47 20.21
CA THR A 373 -9.19 -25.50 21.32
C THR A 373 -8.68 -24.75 22.55
N ASN A 374 -7.36 -24.65 22.73
CA ASN A 374 -6.75 -24.16 23.97
C ASN A 374 -5.40 -23.46 23.79
N GLY A 375 -4.86 -23.37 22.57
CA GLY A 375 -3.60 -22.69 22.27
C GLY A 375 -2.34 -23.49 22.57
N THR A 376 -2.45 -24.76 22.95
CA THR A 376 -1.28 -25.60 23.26
C THR A 376 -0.45 -25.83 22.01
N LEU A 377 0.87 -25.62 22.10
CA LEU A 377 1.82 -25.96 21.05
C LEU A 377 1.84 -27.47 20.80
N ILE A 378 1.59 -27.88 19.56
CA ILE A 378 1.75 -29.28 19.12
C ILE A 378 3.14 -29.46 18.53
N SER A 379 3.54 -28.58 17.61
CA SER A 379 4.87 -28.59 17.00
C SER A 379 5.24 -27.21 16.45
N ALA A 380 6.55 -26.95 16.42
CA ALA A 380 7.11 -25.81 15.70
C ALA A 380 8.54 -26.10 15.24
N ALA A 381 8.80 -25.87 13.96
CA ALA A 381 10.11 -26.06 13.35
C ALA A 381 10.42 -24.94 12.34
N PRO A 382 11.70 -24.66 12.06
CA PRO A 382 12.07 -23.70 11.03
C PRO A 382 11.53 -24.15 9.67
N PHE A 383 10.81 -23.28 8.96
CA PHE A 383 10.50 -23.48 7.54
C PHE A 383 11.41 -22.65 6.63
N SER A 384 12.27 -21.79 7.19
CA SER A 384 13.25 -20.98 6.48
C SER A 384 14.54 -20.84 7.29
N TYR A 385 15.59 -20.36 6.65
CA TYR A 385 16.83 -20.01 7.35
C TYR A 385 16.56 -18.90 8.37
N MET A 386 17.15 -19.03 9.55
CA MET A 386 17.10 -18.00 10.59
C MET A 386 18.36 -18.03 11.45
N ASN A 387 18.76 -16.87 11.97
CA ASN A 387 19.90 -16.72 12.87
C ASN A 387 19.58 -15.99 14.18
N TRP A 388 18.32 -15.60 14.41
CA TRP A 388 17.87 -15.01 15.68
C TRP A 388 17.59 -16.06 16.77
N ALA A 389 17.24 -17.28 16.38
CA ALA A 389 16.97 -18.40 17.29
C ALA A 389 17.44 -19.74 16.72
N THR A 390 17.75 -20.71 17.58
CA THR A 390 18.19 -22.07 17.17
C THR A 390 17.08 -23.13 17.20
N GLY A 391 15.94 -22.84 17.83
CA GLY A 391 14.85 -23.80 18.01
C GLY A 391 13.79 -23.30 18.99
N ILE A 392 12.85 -24.17 19.33
CA ILE A 392 11.85 -23.97 20.38
C ILE A 392 12.16 -24.91 21.55
N ASP A 393 12.11 -24.41 22.77
CA ASP A 393 12.36 -25.17 23.99
C ASP A 393 11.14 -25.99 24.45
N GLU A 394 11.30 -26.74 25.53
CA GLU A 394 10.24 -27.58 26.12
C GLU A 394 9.01 -26.81 26.64
N ASN A 395 9.15 -25.49 26.85
CA ASN A 395 8.06 -24.61 27.28
C ASN A 395 7.39 -23.90 26.09
N GLY A 396 7.77 -24.24 24.85
CA GLY A 396 7.26 -23.60 23.65
C GLY A 396 7.87 -22.22 23.39
N ARG A 397 9.05 -21.91 23.93
CA ARG A 397 9.71 -20.61 23.78
C ARG A 397 10.90 -20.68 22.82
N PRO A 398 11.14 -19.66 21.98
CA PRO A 398 12.33 -19.60 21.15
C PRO A 398 13.63 -19.56 21.97
N ILE A 399 14.63 -20.32 21.53
CA ILE A 399 15.99 -20.29 22.08
C ILE A 399 16.79 -19.25 21.28
N GLU A 400 16.87 -18.02 21.79
CA GLU A 400 17.58 -16.91 21.13
C GLU A 400 19.08 -17.17 20.99
N THR A 401 19.68 -16.70 19.90
CA THR A 401 21.13 -16.69 19.72
C THR A 401 21.77 -15.48 20.41
N ASP A 402 23.08 -15.54 20.67
CA ASP A 402 23.84 -14.41 21.22
C ASP A 402 23.80 -13.15 20.33
N ASN A 403 23.50 -13.31 19.03
CA ASN A 403 23.40 -12.21 18.06
C ASN A 403 22.01 -11.59 17.98
N ALA A 404 20.99 -12.17 18.63
CA ALA A 404 19.60 -11.80 18.39
C ALA A 404 19.29 -10.36 18.82
N ARG A 405 19.85 -9.88 19.93
CA ARG A 405 19.40 -8.63 20.58
C ARG A 405 20.20 -7.37 20.23
N TYR A 406 21.31 -7.47 19.48
CA TYR A 406 22.07 -6.34 18.91
C TYR A 406 22.42 -5.16 19.87
N GLN A 407 22.68 -5.44 21.16
CA GLN A 407 22.90 -4.43 22.21
C GLN A 407 24.36 -4.06 22.46
N ASP A 408 25.27 -4.39 21.54
CA ASP A 408 26.73 -4.23 21.71
C ASP A 408 27.33 -3.08 20.89
N GLY A 409 26.48 -2.17 20.39
CA GLY A 409 26.87 -1.02 19.57
C GLY A 409 27.26 -1.36 18.13
N ARG A 410 27.16 -2.63 17.72
CA ARG A 410 27.41 -3.10 16.35
C ARG A 410 26.11 -3.23 15.56
N THR A 411 26.22 -3.29 14.24
CA THR A 411 25.10 -3.56 13.33
C THR A 411 25.01 -5.06 13.06
N HIS A 412 23.96 -5.72 13.53
CA HIS A 412 23.74 -7.15 13.33
C HIS A 412 22.83 -7.40 12.13
N TRP A 413 23.25 -8.28 11.22
CA TRP A 413 22.42 -8.72 10.10
C TRP A 413 21.62 -9.95 10.49
N ILE A 414 20.33 -9.76 10.69
CA ILE A 414 19.42 -10.79 11.19
C ILE A 414 18.54 -11.32 10.06
N THR A 415 18.37 -12.64 10.05
CA THR A 415 17.48 -13.40 9.18
C THR A 415 16.49 -14.19 10.05
N PRO A 416 15.19 -14.17 9.75
CA PRO A 416 14.56 -13.37 8.68
C PRO A 416 14.66 -11.87 8.96
N SER A 417 14.63 -11.07 7.89
CA SER A 417 14.53 -9.61 8.02
C SER A 417 13.18 -9.15 8.61
N SER A 418 12.98 -7.84 8.72
CA SER A 418 11.68 -7.21 9.04
C SER A 418 10.57 -7.57 8.02
N HIS A 419 10.95 -8.01 6.82
CA HIS A 419 10.02 -8.57 5.84
C HIS A 419 9.54 -9.98 6.19
N GLY A 420 10.17 -10.62 7.17
CA GLY A 420 9.88 -11.98 7.60
C GLY A 420 10.38 -13.06 6.64
N ALA A 421 10.27 -14.31 7.07
CA ALA A 421 10.38 -15.49 6.21
C ALA A 421 9.09 -15.73 5.41
N HIS A 422 7.97 -15.21 5.90
CA HIS A 422 6.67 -15.15 5.25
C HIS A 422 5.96 -13.88 5.75
N ASN A 423 5.27 -13.18 4.87
CA ASN A 423 4.57 -11.93 5.17
C ASN A 423 3.07 -12.09 4.90
N TRP A 424 2.35 -11.02 4.59
CA TRP A 424 0.89 -11.01 4.39
C TRP A 424 0.38 -11.85 3.20
N PHE A 425 1.26 -12.34 2.32
CA PHE A 425 0.85 -13.11 1.15
C PHE A 425 0.11 -14.37 1.59
N PRO A 426 -1.14 -14.59 1.16
CA PRO A 426 -1.82 -15.79 1.63
C PRO A 426 -1.14 -17.10 1.24
N MET A 427 -0.90 -17.96 2.23
CA MET A 427 -0.61 -19.37 2.02
C MET A 427 -1.90 -20.15 1.71
N SER A 428 -1.77 -21.38 1.22
CA SER A 428 -2.91 -22.29 1.02
C SER A 428 -2.62 -23.68 1.57
N TYR A 429 -3.65 -24.37 2.06
CA TYR A 429 -3.56 -25.75 2.53
C TYR A 429 -4.38 -26.65 1.60
N ASN A 430 -3.78 -27.70 1.07
CA ASN A 430 -4.49 -28.65 0.20
C ASN A 430 -4.82 -29.93 0.97
N HIS A 431 -6.12 -30.21 1.10
CA HIS A 431 -6.63 -31.35 1.86
C HIS A 431 -6.28 -32.71 1.23
N GLU A 432 -6.00 -32.76 -0.08
CA GLU A 432 -5.63 -34.00 -0.77
C GLU A 432 -4.17 -34.38 -0.51
N THR A 433 -3.26 -33.40 -0.58
CA THR A 433 -1.83 -33.64 -0.37
C THR A 433 -1.43 -33.56 1.10
N GLY A 434 -2.25 -32.90 1.92
CA GLY A 434 -1.92 -32.58 3.31
C GLY A 434 -0.81 -31.53 3.45
N LEU A 435 -0.48 -30.80 2.38
CA LEU A 435 0.62 -29.83 2.36
C LEU A 435 0.12 -28.39 2.47
N VAL A 436 0.94 -27.56 3.09
CA VAL A 436 0.78 -26.10 3.12
C VAL A 436 1.76 -25.46 2.15
N TYR A 437 1.27 -24.63 1.24
CA TYR A 437 2.09 -23.89 0.29
C TYR A 437 2.33 -22.47 0.77
N ILE A 438 3.59 -22.06 0.86
CA ILE A 438 4.02 -20.82 1.53
C ILE A 438 4.81 -19.94 0.56
N PRO A 439 4.41 -18.66 0.34
CA PRO A 439 5.22 -17.65 -0.33
C PRO A 439 6.38 -17.18 0.59
N GLY A 440 7.49 -17.91 0.54
CA GLY A 440 8.67 -17.66 1.35
C GLY A 440 9.50 -16.45 0.89
N VAL A 441 10.16 -15.82 1.86
CA VAL A 441 11.05 -14.67 1.69
C VAL A 441 12.43 -14.99 2.25
N ILE A 442 13.46 -14.67 1.47
CA ILE A 442 14.86 -14.85 1.85
C ILE A 442 15.53 -13.48 1.83
N GLN A 443 15.78 -12.94 3.03
CA GLN A 443 16.40 -11.62 3.20
C GLN A 443 16.94 -11.43 4.61
N SER A 444 18.07 -10.74 4.72
CA SER A 444 18.63 -10.23 5.97
C SER A 444 18.43 -8.72 6.09
N SER A 445 18.16 -8.21 7.30
CA SER A 445 18.12 -6.77 7.61
C SER A 445 19.18 -6.39 8.63
N PRO A 446 19.74 -5.18 8.56
CA PRO A 446 20.60 -4.64 9.60
C PRO A 446 19.78 -4.13 10.79
N TYR A 447 20.17 -4.50 12.00
CA TYR A 447 19.63 -4.03 13.28
C TYR A 447 20.74 -3.49 14.18
N GLY A 448 20.44 -2.49 14.99
CA GLY A 448 21.40 -1.95 15.95
C GLY A 448 20.81 -0.85 16.83
N THR A 449 21.46 -0.59 17.97
CA THR A 449 21.10 0.50 18.87
C THR A 449 21.69 1.83 18.37
N ASN A 450 20.92 2.93 18.46
CA ASN A 450 21.44 4.27 18.15
C ASN A 450 21.83 4.97 19.47
N ASP A 451 23.07 4.79 19.91
CA ASP A 451 23.53 5.16 21.26
C ASP A 451 23.51 6.66 21.62
N ASP A 452 23.39 7.60 20.67
CA ASP A 452 23.70 9.02 20.96
C ASP A 452 22.51 9.99 20.96
N SER A 453 21.26 9.53 20.82
CA SER A 453 20.13 10.42 21.14
C SER A 453 18.81 9.67 21.37
N PRO A 454 18.22 9.73 22.58
CA PRO A 454 16.82 9.37 22.76
C PRO A 454 15.86 10.27 21.93
N ASN A 455 16.36 11.40 21.40
CA ASN A 455 15.62 12.31 20.50
C ASN A 455 15.76 11.98 19.00
N MET A 456 16.36 10.84 18.63
CA MET A 456 16.24 10.30 17.27
C MET A 456 14.96 9.47 17.14
N THR A 457 13.82 10.02 17.52
CA THR A 457 12.47 9.57 17.09
C THR A 457 12.21 9.83 15.60
N GLY A 458 13.20 10.32 14.86
CA GLY A 458 13.19 10.38 13.40
C GLY A 458 13.97 9.23 12.79
N GLY A 459 13.38 8.03 12.77
CA GLY A 459 13.80 6.96 11.89
C GLY A 459 13.81 7.39 10.41
N VAL A 460 13.99 6.43 9.49
CA VAL A 460 13.81 6.67 8.05
C VAL A 460 12.53 7.49 7.83
N LEU A 461 12.61 8.64 7.15
CA LEU A 461 11.59 9.70 7.04
C LEU A 461 11.43 10.61 8.28
N ARG A 462 12.41 11.49 8.58
CA ARG A 462 12.26 12.54 9.61
C ARG A 462 10.98 13.35 9.37
N GLY A 463 10.17 13.49 10.42
CA GLY A 463 8.85 14.13 10.38
C GLY A 463 7.67 13.16 10.42
N SER A 464 7.91 11.85 10.50
CA SER A 464 6.85 10.81 10.51
C SER A 464 6.77 9.98 11.80
N ASP A 465 7.47 10.34 12.88
CA ASP A 465 7.50 9.58 14.16
C ASP A 465 7.86 8.08 14.01
N ILE A 466 8.64 7.70 12.99
CA ILE A 466 9.02 6.30 12.74
C ILE A 466 9.94 5.75 13.85
N ALA A 467 9.56 4.58 14.37
CA ALA A 467 10.05 3.96 15.59
C ALA A 467 10.73 2.58 15.36
N VAL A 468 11.65 2.50 14.39
CA VAL A 468 12.27 1.26 13.89
C VAL A 468 13.73 1.08 14.33
N SER A 469 14.20 -0.17 14.38
CA SER A 469 15.59 -0.53 14.77
C SER A 469 16.56 -0.62 13.59
N ILE A 470 16.58 0.36 12.70
CA ILE A 470 17.47 0.37 11.53
C ILE A 470 18.63 1.35 11.76
N PRO A 471 19.90 0.89 11.74
CA PRO A 471 21.05 1.78 11.94
C PRO A 471 21.27 2.66 10.69
N PHE A 472 21.45 3.97 10.89
CA PHE A 472 21.74 4.92 9.80
C PHE A 472 23.24 5.28 9.69
N ARG A 473 24.07 4.75 10.60
CA ARG A 473 25.53 4.92 10.60
C ARG A 473 26.17 3.82 9.77
N ALA A 474 26.58 4.14 8.56
CA ALA A 474 27.17 3.18 7.63
C ALA A 474 28.56 2.66 8.07
N TRP A 475 29.23 3.34 9.02
CA TRP A 475 30.55 2.96 9.53
C TRP A 475 30.53 2.04 10.76
N ASN A 476 29.36 1.70 11.31
CA ASN A 476 29.26 0.76 12.43
C ASN A 476 29.79 -0.62 12.00
N GLU A 477 30.52 -1.30 12.89
CA GLU A 477 31.00 -2.66 12.65
C GLU A 477 29.80 -3.59 12.39
N GLN A 478 29.92 -4.48 11.41
CA GLN A 478 28.83 -5.37 11.01
C GLN A 478 29.07 -6.80 11.51
N VAL A 479 28.07 -7.38 12.15
CA VAL A 479 28.00 -8.81 12.51
C VAL A 479 27.14 -9.52 11.47
N ILE A 480 27.75 -10.40 10.69
CA ILE A 480 27.08 -11.15 9.61
C ILE A 480 27.36 -12.63 9.84
N ASP A 481 26.30 -13.41 9.92
CA ASP A 481 26.40 -14.86 9.89
C ASP A 481 26.81 -15.32 8.48
N PRO A 482 27.90 -16.08 8.31
CA PRO A 482 28.37 -16.52 7.01
C PRO A 482 27.38 -17.43 6.25
N ASN A 483 26.42 -18.04 6.95
CA ASN A 483 25.38 -18.88 6.32
C ASN A 483 24.11 -18.10 5.98
N ALA A 484 23.97 -16.86 6.47
CA ALA A 484 22.81 -16.03 6.17
C ALA A 484 22.84 -15.50 4.72
N PRO A 485 21.67 -15.15 4.15
CA PRO A 485 21.61 -14.39 2.91
C PRO A 485 22.50 -13.15 2.99
N PRO A 486 23.41 -12.92 2.01
CA PRO A 486 24.33 -11.80 2.08
C PRO A 486 23.62 -10.45 2.16
N PRO A 487 24.23 -9.45 2.82
CA PRO A 487 23.73 -8.07 2.82
C PRO A 487 23.33 -7.57 1.43
N GLY A 488 22.09 -7.06 1.32
CA GLY A 488 21.56 -6.51 0.07
C GLY A 488 21.08 -7.54 -0.96
N VAL A 489 21.23 -8.84 -0.70
CA VAL A 489 20.60 -9.90 -1.49
C VAL A 489 19.20 -10.17 -0.93
N SER A 490 18.23 -10.26 -1.84
CA SER A 490 16.86 -10.61 -1.47
C SER A 490 16.19 -11.39 -2.59
N SER A 491 15.55 -12.49 -2.23
CA SER A 491 14.83 -13.38 -3.13
C SER A 491 13.60 -13.97 -2.44
N GLY A 492 12.79 -14.70 -3.19
CA GLY A 492 11.69 -15.49 -2.67
C GLY A 492 11.93 -16.98 -2.83
N GLU A 493 11.02 -17.77 -2.27
CA GLU A 493 10.98 -19.21 -2.43
C GLU A 493 9.53 -19.67 -2.29
N LEU A 494 9.01 -20.47 -3.22
CA LEU A 494 7.71 -21.13 -3.05
C LEU A 494 7.94 -22.48 -2.37
N ILE A 495 7.38 -22.67 -1.18
CA ILE A 495 7.64 -23.83 -0.33
C ILE A 495 6.38 -24.68 -0.25
N ALA A 496 6.48 -25.99 -0.45
CA ALA A 496 5.49 -26.94 0.06
C ALA A 496 5.99 -27.55 1.36
N TYR A 497 5.20 -27.39 2.41
CA TYR A 497 5.54 -27.76 3.77
C TYR A 497 4.56 -28.81 4.30
N ASP A 498 5.09 -29.87 4.88
CA ASP A 498 4.29 -30.88 5.58
C ASP A 498 4.12 -30.45 7.04
N PRO A 499 2.91 -30.07 7.48
CA PRO A 499 2.69 -29.58 8.84
C PRO A 499 2.79 -30.68 9.91
N ILE A 500 2.62 -31.96 9.54
CA ILE A 500 2.69 -33.10 10.46
C ILE A 500 4.15 -33.51 10.66
N ARG A 501 4.90 -33.66 9.56
CA ARG A 501 6.33 -34.02 9.60
C ARG A 501 7.24 -32.84 9.94
N GLN A 502 6.73 -31.61 9.85
CA GLN A 502 7.47 -30.38 10.09
C GLN A 502 8.68 -30.23 9.14
N GLU A 503 8.49 -30.56 7.87
CA GLU A 503 9.57 -30.54 6.86
C GLU A 503 9.13 -29.94 5.53
N ARG A 504 10.12 -29.42 4.80
CA ARG A 504 9.95 -28.97 3.41
C ARG A 504 9.88 -30.21 2.51
N VAL A 505 8.77 -30.40 1.80
CA VAL A 505 8.63 -31.47 0.80
C VAL A 505 9.34 -31.08 -0.49
N TRP A 506 9.11 -29.85 -0.93
CA TRP A 506 9.86 -29.22 -2.02
C TRP A 506 9.91 -27.71 -1.81
N ALA A 507 10.87 -27.05 -2.45
CA ALA A 507 10.97 -25.61 -2.44
C ALA A 507 11.58 -25.10 -3.75
N ILE A 508 11.00 -24.03 -4.31
CA ILE A 508 11.36 -23.48 -5.61
C ILE A 508 11.84 -22.04 -5.43
N PRO A 509 13.11 -21.72 -5.73
CA PRO A 509 13.61 -20.36 -5.68
C PRO A 509 12.83 -19.43 -6.61
N GLN A 510 12.51 -18.23 -6.14
CA GLN A 510 11.88 -17.18 -6.93
C GLN A 510 12.75 -15.91 -6.92
N PRO A 511 12.83 -15.18 -8.04
CA PRO A 511 13.76 -14.05 -8.18
C PRO A 511 13.39 -12.83 -7.31
N SER A 512 12.14 -12.75 -6.84
CA SER A 512 11.65 -11.67 -5.99
C SER A 512 11.18 -12.20 -4.64
N ARG A 513 11.44 -11.43 -3.58
CA ARG A 513 10.85 -11.63 -2.24
C ARG A 513 9.37 -11.22 -2.12
N TYR A 514 8.75 -10.77 -3.21
CA TYR A 514 7.47 -10.09 -3.17
C TYR A 514 6.56 -10.61 -4.28
N ASN A 515 6.34 -11.94 -4.28
CA ASN A 515 5.39 -12.63 -5.16
C ASN A 515 4.02 -12.71 -4.49
N GLY A 516 2.98 -13.03 -5.26
CA GLY A 516 1.61 -13.08 -4.79
C GLY A 516 1.29 -14.27 -3.88
N GLY A 517 0.13 -14.17 -3.24
CA GLY A 517 -0.46 -15.27 -2.48
C GLY A 517 -0.93 -16.42 -3.37
N LEU A 518 -1.39 -17.48 -2.71
CA LEU A 518 -1.63 -18.79 -3.32
C LEU A 518 -3.10 -19.21 -3.23
N LEU A 519 -3.47 -20.09 -4.16
CA LEU A 519 -4.71 -20.86 -4.18
C LEU A 519 -4.35 -22.29 -4.60
N SER A 520 -4.92 -23.28 -3.93
CA SER A 520 -4.80 -24.68 -4.36
C SER A 520 -6.18 -25.28 -4.71
N THR A 521 -6.20 -26.32 -5.55
CA THR A 521 -7.44 -27.00 -5.93
C THR A 521 -7.39 -28.50 -5.67
N THR A 522 -8.55 -29.15 -5.62
CA THR A 522 -8.67 -30.62 -5.55
C THR A 522 -8.04 -31.34 -6.75
N THR A 523 -7.89 -30.66 -7.88
CA THR A 523 -7.32 -31.21 -9.13
C THR A 523 -5.80 -31.19 -9.16
N GLY A 524 -5.16 -30.88 -8.03
CA GLY A 524 -3.71 -30.84 -7.88
C GLY A 524 -3.05 -29.64 -8.56
N LEU A 525 -3.78 -28.51 -8.64
CA LEU A 525 -3.28 -27.25 -9.18
C LEU A 525 -2.95 -26.26 -8.06
N LEU A 526 -1.79 -25.62 -8.15
CA LEU A 526 -1.33 -24.54 -7.27
C LEU A 526 -1.14 -23.28 -8.11
N MET A 527 -1.84 -22.21 -7.78
CA MET A 527 -1.91 -21.00 -8.59
C MET A 527 -1.21 -19.83 -7.88
N GLN A 528 -0.37 -19.08 -8.60
CA GLN A 528 0.34 -17.93 -8.06
C GLN A 528 0.54 -16.82 -9.10
N GLY A 529 0.35 -15.58 -8.65
CA GLY A 529 0.83 -14.38 -9.34
C GLY A 529 2.28 -14.04 -9.00
N ASP A 530 3.03 -13.73 -10.04
CA ASP A 530 4.44 -13.41 -10.13
C ASP A 530 4.96 -11.97 -10.03
N ALA A 531 6.05 -11.68 -9.31
CA ALA A 531 6.74 -10.40 -9.45
C ALA A 531 7.36 -10.17 -10.84
N GLU A 532 7.59 -11.22 -11.64
CA GLU A 532 8.09 -11.11 -13.02
C GLU A 532 6.98 -10.75 -14.02
N GLY A 533 5.72 -10.76 -13.58
CA GLY A 533 4.56 -10.46 -14.42
C GLY A 533 3.86 -11.68 -14.99
N PHE A 534 4.11 -12.87 -14.43
CA PHE A 534 3.44 -14.10 -14.85
C PHE A 534 2.36 -14.52 -13.85
N PHE A 535 1.24 -15.02 -14.36
CA PHE A 535 0.33 -15.87 -13.61
C PHE A 535 0.66 -17.33 -13.93
N ARG A 536 1.00 -18.13 -12.92
CA ARG A 536 1.50 -19.51 -13.08
C ARG A 536 0.60 -20.50 -12.35
N ILE A 537 0.28 -21.60 -13.03
CA ILE A 537 -0.38 -22.77 -12.47
C ILE A 537 0.63 -23.91 -12.42
N ARG A 538 0.78 -24.50 -11.24
CA ARG A 538 1.77 -25.52 -10.92
C ARG A 538 1.13 -26.80 -10.45
N ASP A 539 1.89 -27.89 -10.54
CA ASP A 539 1.56 -29.13 -9.89
C ASP A 539 1.75 -29.02 -8.35
N THR A 540 0.76 -29.46 -7.58
CA THR A 540 0.79 -29.42 -6.10
C THR A 540 1.81 -30.37 -5.46
N GLU A 541 2.19 -31.45 -6.14
CA GLU A 541 3.10 -32.48 -5.63
C GLU A 541 4.55 -32.17 -5.99
N THR A 542 4.80 -31.59 -7.16
CA THR A 542 6.17 -31.34 -7.67
C THR A 542 6.56 -29.87 -7.74
N GLY A 543 5.59 -28.96 -7.80
CA GLY A 543 5.79 -27.53 -8.04
C GLY A 543 6.14 -27.15 -9.49
N GLU A 544 6.15 -28.12 -10.41
CA GLU A 544 6.39 -27.90 -11.84
C GLU A 544 5.36 -26.92 -12.44
N VAL A 545 5.79 -26.00 -13.31
CA VAL A 545 4.88 -25.12 -14.05
C VAL A 545 4.16 -25.92 -15.12
N LEU A 546 2.84 -26.04 -14.99
CA LEU A 546 1.98 -26.72 -15.96
C LEU A 546 1.40 -25.76 -17.00
N TRP A 547 1.17 -24.51 -16.58
CA TRP A 547 0.65 -23.45 -17.43
C TRP A 547 1.12 -22.09 -16.91
N GLU A 548 1.37 -21.14 -17.81
CA GLU A 548 1.67 -19.76 -17.45
C GLU A 548 1.10 -18.77 -18.47
N PHE A 549 0.81 -17.56 -17.99
CA PHE A 549 0.34 -16.45 -18.82
C PHE A 549 0.98 -15.15 -18.38
N ASP A 550 1.38 -14.34 -19.35
CA ASP A 550 1.97 -13.01 -19.10
C ASP A 550 0.86 -11.99 -18.83
N VAL A 551 0.76 -11.56 -17.58
CA VAL A 551 -0.20 -10.55 -17.11
C VAL A 551 0.42 -9.14 -17.07
N ASN A 552 1.53 -8.93 -17.78
CA ASN A 552 2.25 -7.68 -18.01
C ASN A 552 2.89 -7.01 -16.77
N SER A 553 2.22 -7.06 -15.62
CA SER A 553 2.58 -6.38 -14.37
C SER A 553 2.90 -7.38 -13.28
N GLY A 554 3.88 -7.07 -12.43
CA GLY A 554 4.15 -7.88 -11.26
C GLY A 554 2.91 -8.01 -10.36
N VAL A 555 2.68 -9.20 -9.84
CA VAL A 555 1.47 -9.56 -9.08
C VAL A 555 1.82 -9.89 -7.64
N ILE A 556 1.04 -9.31 -6.73
CA ILE A 556 1.18 -9.53 -5.28
C ILE A 556 -0.14 -10.00 -4.65
N ALA A 557 -1.28 -9.80 -5.31
CA ALA A 557 -2.57 -10.33 -4.88
C ALA A 557 -2.65 -11.86 -5.06
N PRO A 558 -3.44 -12.57 -4.24
CA PRO A 558 -3.74 -13.98 -4.48
C PRO A 558 -4.80 -14.15 -5.59
N PRO A 559 -4.76 -15.27 -6.34
CA PRO A 559 -5.85 -15.64 -7.26
C PRO A 559 -7.08 -16.16 -6.51
N VAL A 560 -8.23 -16.15 -7.19
CA VAL A 560 -9.48 -16.83 -6.76
C VAL A 560 -10.06 -17.66 -7.90
N THR A 561 -10.87 -18.67 -7.58
CA THR A 561 -11.62 -19.46 -8.56
C THR A 561 -13.06 -19.63 -8.09
N TYR A 562 -14.00 -19.64 -9.05
CA TYR A 562 -15.43 -19.63 -8.79
C TYR A 562 -16.19 -20.19 -10.00
N LEU A 563 -17.49 -20.45 -9.84
CA LEU A 563 -18.40 -20.83 -10.92
C LEU A 563 -19.31 -19.66 -11.28
N VAL A 564 -19.57 -19.49 -12.57
CA VAL A 564 -20.69 -18.66 -13.05
C VAL A 564 -21.42 -19.42 -14.13
N ASP A 565 -22.74 -19.57 -13.97
CA ASP A 565 -23.61 -20.33 -14.88
C ASP A 565 -23.09 -21.75 -15.20
N GLY A 566 -22.43 -22.36 -14.21
CA GLY A 566 -21.86 -23.70 -14.34
C GLY A 566 -20.50 -23.78 -15.03
N GLU A 567 -19.87 -22.67 -15.41
CA GLU A 567 -18.50 -22.64 -15.92
C GLU A 567 -17.52 -22.19 -14.84
N GLN A 568 -16.36 -22.85 -14.74
CA GLN A 568 -15.29 -22.45 -13.83
C GLN A 568 -14.43 -21.32 -14.39
N TYR A 569 -14.22 -20.31 -13.55
CA TYR A 569 -13.37 -19.15 -13.82
C TYR A 569 -12.21 -19.08 -12.82
N ILE A 570 -11.12 -18.47 -13.24
CA ILE A 570 -9.98 -18.10 -12.38
C ILE A 570 -9.71 -16.61 -12.58
N THR A 571 -9.59 -15.85 -11.50
CA THR A 571 -9.28 -14.42 -11.56
C THR A 571 -8.04 -14.07 -10.76
N ILE A 572 -7.23 -13.17 -11.32
CA ILE A 572 -6.06 -12.57 -10.69
C ILE A 572 -6.03 -11.06 -10.99
N ILE A 573 -5.69 -10.25 -10.00
CA ILE A 573 -5.53 -8.80 -10.19
C ILE A 573 -4.04 -8.46 -10.23
N ALA A 574 -3.57 -7.98 -11.39
CA ALA A 574 -2.19 -7.62 -11.62
C ALA A 574 -1.98 -6.11 -11.45
N GLU A 575 -1.44 -5.71 -10.30
CA GLU A 575 -0.97 -4.35 -10.07
C GLU A 575 0.21 -4.33 -9.09
N TRP A 576 1.40 -4.03 -9.62
CA TRP A 576 2.60 -3.99 -8.82
C TRP A 576 2.63 -2.80 -7.86
N GLY A 577 2.96 -3.05 -6.59
CA GLY A 577 3.17 -1.99 -5.61
C GLY A 577 3.21 -2.52 -4.18
N GLY A 578 2.42 -1.94 -3.26
CA GLY A 578 2.61 -2.16 -1.83
C GLY A 578 3.96 -1.63 -1.32
N GLY A 579 4.23 -1.79 -0.03
CA GLY A 579 5.37 -1.16 0.64
C GLY A 579 6.69 -1.37 -0.11
N GLN A 580 6.87 -2.59 -0.63
CA GLN A 580 8.09 -3.02 -1.30
C GLN A 580 8.12 -2.73 -2.80
N GLY A 581 6.99 -2.93 -3.48
CA GLY A 581 6.90 -2.64 -4.92
C GLY A 581 7.05 -1.15 -5.25
N GLN A 582 7.01 -0.25 -4.26
CA GLN A 582 7.43 1.14 -4.41
C GLN A 582 8.91 1.27 -4.80
N THR A 583 9.77 0.45 -4.19
CA THR A 583 11.23 0.62 -4.21
C THR A 583 11.96 -0.26 -5.23
N PHE A 584 11.32 -1.30 -5.73
CA PHE A 584 11.86 -2.16 -6.78
C PHE A 584 10.74 -2.75 -7.64
N ARG A 585 11.08 -3.24 -8.84
CA ARG A 585 10.23 -4.07 -9.70
C ARG A 585 11.08 -4.95 -10.62
N LEU A 586 10.56 -6.08 -11.07
CA LEU A 586 11.22 -6.95 -12.06
C LEU A 586 10.74 -6.71 -13.49
N THR A 587 9.53 -6.16 -13.67
CA THR A 587 9.03 -5.80 -15.00
C THR A 587 9.68 -4.53 -15.55
N ASP A 588 9.79 -4.45 -16.88
CA ASP A 588 10.35 -3.29 -17.55
C ASP A 588 9.41 -2.09 -17.56
N ALA A 589 8.11 -2.35 -17.75
CA ALA A 589 7.05 -1.35 -17.79
C ALA A 589 6.21 -1.35 -16.50
N LEU A 590 5.76 -0.17 -16.08
CA LEU A 590 4.62 -0.04 -15.15
C LEU A 590 3.30 -0.06 -15.92
N TYR A 591 2.37 -0.87 -15.43
CA TYR A 591 1.01 -0.96 -15.95
C TYR A 591 0.03 -0.43 -14.92
N SER A 592 -1.09 0.10 -15.41
CA SER A 592 -2.26 0.33 -14.58
C SER A 592 -2.76 -1.02 -14.05
N GLY A 593 -3.42 -1.03 -12.90
CA GLY A 593 -4.01 -2.27 -12.39
C GLY A 593 -4.92 -2.92 -13.41
N THR A 594 -4.84 -4.23 -13.57
CA THR A 594 -5.70 -4.97 -14.51
C THR A 594 -6.20 -6.24 -13.87
N VAL A 595 -7.51 -6.45 -13.91
CA VAL A 595 -8.15 -7.72 -13.56
C VAL A 595 -8.05 -8.64 -14.77
N TYR A 596 -7.49 -9.83 -14.59
CA TYR A 596 -7.42 -10.89 -15.58
C TYR A 596 -8.29 -12.05 -15.14
N THR A 597 -9.21 -12.49 -16.00
CA THR A 597 -10.08 -13.62 -15.71
C THR A 597 -9.98 -14.65 -16.83
N PHE A 598 -9.80 -15.92 -16.47
CA PHE A 598 -9.57 -17.05 -17.35
C PHE A 598 -10.68 -18.08 -17.22
N LYS A 599 -10.93 -18.82 -18.30
CA LYS A 599 -11.81 -20.02 -18.32
C LYS A 599 -11.38 -20.96 -19.44
N LEU A 600 -11.88 -22.20 -19.42
CA LEU A 600 -11.69 -23.13 -20.54
C LEU A 600 -12.36 -22.56 -21.80
N GLY A 601 -11.63 -22.58 -22.92
CA GLY A 601 -12.08 -22.02 -24.19
C GLY A 601 -12.12 -20.49 -24.25
N GLY A 602 -11.49 -19.78 -23.31
CA GLY A 602 -11.39 -18.32 -23.35
C GLY A 602 -10.59 -17.81 -24.56
N THR A 603 -11.12 -16.81 -25.27
CA THR A 603 -10.51 -16.26 -26.51
C THR A 603 -10.37 -14.74 -26.51
N ALA A 604 -10.49 -14.08 -25.36
CA ALA A 604 -10.32 -12.63 -25.29
C ALA A 604 -8.87 -12.23 -25.63
N GLU A 605 -8.71 -11.02 -26.18
CA GLU A 605 -7.40 -10.52 -26.57
C GLU A 605 -6.54 -10.16 -25.36
N THR A 606 -5.28 -10.59 -25.38
CA THR A 606 -4.30 -10.21 -24.37
C THR A 606 -3.97 -8.71 -24.49
N PRO A 607 -4.00 -7.93 -23.39
CA PRO A 607 -3.56 -6.54 -23.40
C PRO A 607 -2.12 -6.40 -23.92
N PRO A 608 -1.83 -5.45 -24.82
CA PRO A 608 -0.52 -5.34 -25.44
C PRO A 608 0.55 -4.91 -24.43
N LYS A 609 1.76 -5.45 -24.60
CA LYS A 609 2.93 -5.02 -23.81
C LYS A 609 3.29 -3.56 -24.10
N ARG A 610 3.59 -2.81 -23.05
CA ARG A 610 4.12 -1.44 -23.11
C ARG A 610 5.65 -1.46 -23.25
N PRO A 611 6.25 -0.50 -23.99
CA PRO A 611 7.69 -0.28 -23.96
C PRO A 611 8.18 0.02 -22.54
N SER A 612 9.45 -0.31 -22.27
CA SER A 612 10.09 0.00 -20.98
C SER A 612 10.02 1.50 -20.67
N ASP A 613 9.59 1.84 -19.46
CA ASP A 613 9.66 3.20 -18.89
C ASP A 613 10.93 3.41 -18.04
N ARG A 614 11.85 2.43 -18.01
CA ARG A 614 13.11 2.53 -17.26
C ARG A 614 14.05 3.55 -17.89
N ARG A 615 14.30 4.64 -17.15
CA ARG A 615 15.28 5.66 -17.54
C ARG A 615 16.71 5.20 -17.27
N LYS A 616 17.66 5.68 -18.10
CA LYS A 616 19.09 5.52 -17.84
C LYS A 616 19.52 6.34 -16.62
N LEU A 617 20.67 6.01 -16.05
CA LEU A 617 21.30 6.84 -15.02
C LEU A 617 21.51 8.26 -15.55
N THR A 618 21.36 9.26 -14.68
CA THR A 618 21.59 10.66 -15.04
C THR A 618 23.03 10.87 -15.48
N GLU A 619 23.27 11.59 -16.57
CA GLU A 619 24.63 11.90 -17.04
C GLU A 619 25.29 13.07 -16.28
N LEU A 620 24.58 13.66 -15.31
CA LEU A 620 25.15 14.69 -14.44
C LEU A 620 26.31 14.14 -13.62
N THR A 621 27.28 15.01 -13.34
CA THR A 621 28.44 14.74 -12.49
C THR A 621 28.48 15.71 -11.32
N THR A 622 29.14 15.31 -10.24
CA THR A 622 29.35 16.14 -9.06
C THR A 622 30.82 16.12 -8.66
N ASN A 623 31.31 17.27 -8.17
CA ASN A 623 32.63 17.43 -7.57
C ASN A 623 32.51 17.84 -6.09
N ALA A 624 31.37 17.54 -5.46
CA ALA A 624 31.12 17.84 -4.05
C ALA A 624 32.16 17.15 -3.14
N SER A 625 32.42 17.75 -1.98
CA SER A 625 33.41 17.20 -1.06
C SER A 625 32.93 15.87 -0.44
N PRO A 626 33.85 15.01 0.03
CA PRO A 626 33.48 13.83 0.83
C PRO A 626 32.53 14.16 1.99
N VAL A 627 32.70 15.30 2.65
CA VAL A 627 31.84 15.75 3.75
C VAL A 627 30.42 16.04 3.27
N ASP A 628 30.26 16.74 2.14
CA ASP A 628 28.94 17.04 1.57
C ASP A 628 28.22 15.76 1.12
N ILE A 629 28.95 14.81 0.52
CA ILE A 629 28.39 13.51 0.12
C ILE A 629 27.97 12.70 1.37
N GLY A 630 28.74 12.75 2.45
CA GLY A 630 28.42 12.09 3.72
C GLY A 630 27.18 12.66 4.41
N TRP A 631 27.01 13.98 4.41
CA TRP A 631 25.78 14.64 4.85
C TRP A 631 24.61 14.31 3.94
N GLY A 632 24.81 14.33 2.62
CA GLY A 632 23.82 13.95 1.62
C GLY A 632 23.29 12.53 1.80
N TYR A 633 24.18 11.57 2.09
CA TYR A 633 23.78 10.20 2.44
C TYR A 633 22.93 10.16 3.71
N THR A 634 23.34 10.88 4.76
CA THR A 634 22.61 10.93 6.03
C THR A 634 21.20 11.46 5.82
N HIS A 635 21.05 12.58 5.11
CA HIS A 635 19.73 13.12 4.78
C HIS A 635 18.95 12.19 3.86
N TYR A 636 19.58 11.52 2.90
CA TYR A 636 18.88 10.62 1.98
C TYR A 636 18.28 9.43 2.73
N PHE A 637 19.07 8.80 3.58
CA PHE A 637 18.65 7.67 4.39
C PHE A 637 17.55 8.08 5.38
N GLN A 638 17.67 9.28 5.95
CA GLN A 638 16.69 9.81 6.90
C GLN A 638 15.42 10.36 6.25
N ASN A 639 15.35 10.63 4.95
CA ASN A 639 14.19 11.36 4.38
C ASN A 639 13.66 10.80 3.06
N CYS A 640 14.40 9.95 2.36
CA CYS A 640 14.10 9.59 0.96
C CYS A 640 14.05 8.08 0.72
N VAL A 641 14.91 7.30 1.39
CA VAL A 641 15.14 5.88 1.06
C VAL A 641 13.87 5.02 1.19
N GLY A 642 12.97 5.35 2.12
CA GLY A 642 11.72 4.61 2.34
C GLY A 642 10.79 4.58 1.12
N CYS A 643 10.80 5.63 0.29
CA CYS A 643 9.99 5.69 -0.93
C CYS A 643 10.83 5.49 -2.20
N HIS A 644 12.04 6.04 -2.25
CA HIS A 644 12.86 6.09 -3.48
C HIS A 644 13.87 4.94 -3.61
N SER A 645 13.93 4.03 -2.63
CA SER A 645 14.96 2.98 -2.53
C SER A 645 16.37 3.55 -2.37
N PHE A 646 17.39 2.69 -2.39
CA PHE A 646 18.76 3.17 -2.57
C PHE A 646 18.92 3.73 -3.99
N PRO A 647 19.61 4.87 -4.22
CA PRO A 647 19.71 5.47 -5.56
C PRO A 647 20.35 4.52 -6.58
N GLY A 648 21.18 3.59 -6.14
CA GLY A 648 21.79 2.60 -7.02
C GLY A 648 20.87 1.45 -7.48
N GLY A 649 19.63 1.39 -7.02
CA GLY A 649 18.65 0.38 -7.42
C GLY A 649 17.99 0.64 -8.79
N ASN A 650 17.05 -0.24 -9.15
CA ASN A 650 16.28 -0.14 -10.40
C ASN A 650 14.99 0.69 -10.27
N GLY A 651 14.57 1.05 -9.04
CA GLY A 651 13.29 1.70 -8.78
C GLY A 651 12.11 0.73 -8.91
N GLY A 652 10.95 1.13 -8.38
CA GLY A 652 9.72 0.33 -8.41
C GLY A 652 8.58 1.11 -9.05
N ALA A 653 7.44 1.16 -8.35
CA ALA A 653 6.33 2.04 -8.68
C ALA A 653 6.67 3.53 -8.42
N ILE A 654 7.64 3.81 -7.55
CA ILE A 654 8.18 5.17 -7.32
C ILE A 654 9.49 5.34 -8.11
N PRO A 655 9.71 6.50 -8.78
CA PRO A 655 10.92 6.74 -9.55
C PRO A 655 12.20 6.65 -8.71
N ASN A 656 13.21 5.97 -9.23
CA ASN A 656 14.56 6.00 -8.68
C ASN A 656 15.24 7.34 -9.01
N LEU A 657 15.75 8.03 -7.98
CA LEU A 657 16.25 9.40 -8.11
C LEU A 657 17.55 9.52 -8.92
N ALA A 658 18.40 8.48 -8.97
CA ALA A 658 19.63 8.48 -9.78
C ALA A 658 19.35 8.41 -11.29
N ARG A 659 18.09 8.13 -11.68
CA ARG A 659 17.62 8.05 -13.07
C ARG A 659 16.75 9.25 -13.46
N SER A 660 16.70 10.27 -12.60
CA SER A 660 16.02 11.54 -12.86
C SER A 660 16.69 12.31 -14.00
N ASN A 661 15.91 13.08 -14.76
CA ASN A 661 16.46 13.93 -15.81
C ASN A 661 17.01 15.26 -15.23
N LYS A 662 17.74 16.02 -16.05
CA LYS A 662 18.33 17.30 -15.63
C LYS A 662 17.31 18.27 -15.04
N ALA A 663 16.10 18.37 -15.61
CA ALA A 663 15.07 19.29 -15.13
C ALA A 663 14.62 19.01 -13.69
N VAL A 664 14.58 17.74 -13.28
CA VAL A 664 14.32 17.37 -11.87
C VAL A 664 15.44 17.86 -10.96
N PHE A 665 16.70 17.67 -11.35
CA PHE A 665 17.85 18.13 -10.58
C PHE A 665 18.01 19.66 -10.57
N ASP A 666 17.56 20.36 -11.61
CA ASP A 666 17.56 21.82 -11.68
C ASP A 666 16.49 22.43 -10.77
N ASN A 667 15.38 21.70 -10.51
CA ASN A 667 14.28 22.14 -9.65
C ASN A 667 14.21 21.36 -8.32
N TYR A 668 15.35 20.86 -7.82
CA TYR A 668 15.38 19.95 -6.67
C TYR A 668 14.81 20.60 -5.38
N GLN A 669 15.13 21.88 -5.18
CA GLN A 669 14.59 22.71 -4.10
C GLN A 669 13.08 22.88 -4.20
N GLY A 670 12.57 23.21 -5.40
CA GLY A 670 11.13 23.39 -5.64
C GLY A 670 10.34 22.11 -5.44
N ILE A 671 10.93 20.95 -5.76
CA ILE A 671 10.30 19.64 -5.56
C ILE A 671 10.28 19.27 -4.07
N ILE A 672 11.42 19.34 -3.39
CA ILE A 672 11.57 18.82 -2.02
C ILE A 672 10.98 19.78 -0.98
N ARG A 673 11.19 21.09 -1.13
CA ARG A 673 10.82 22.08 -0.12
C ARG A 673 9.54 22.85 -0.47
N GLU A 674 9.31 23.14 -1.75
CA GLU A 674 8.17 23.96 -2.20
C GLU A 674 6.98 23.15 -2.70
N GLY A 675 7.09 21.81 -2.70
CA GLY A 675 5.96 20.91 -2.97
C GLY A 675 5.54 20.84 -4.43
N ALA A 676 6.44 21.06 -5.39
CA ALA A 676 6.10 21.04 -6.82
C ALA A 676 5.44 19.71 -7.28
N PHE A 677 5.64 18.61 -6.55
CA PHE A 677 5.02 17.30 -6.82
C PHE A 677 4.08 16.81 -5.68
N ALA A 678 3.63 17.69 -4.79
CA ALA A 678 2.79 17.32 -3.64
C ALA A 678 1.49 16.60 -4.03
N GLU A 679 0.81 17.07 -5.08
CA GLU A 679 -0.42 16.46 -5.63
C GLU A 679 -0.21 15.03 -6.18
N ARG A 680 1.05 14.64 -6.43
CA ARG A 680 1.43 13.28 -6.86
C ARG A 680 1.87 12.39 -5.69
N GLY A 681 1.78 12.89 -4.46
CA GLY A 681 2.18 12.18 -3.25
C GLY A 681 3.64 12.36 -2.85
N MET A 682 4.40 13.30 -3.43
CA MET A 682 5.75 13.64 -2.95
C MET A 682 5.66 14.61 -1.76
N PRO A 683 6.01 14.20 -0.53
CA PRO A 683 5.86 15.06 0.64
C PRO A 683 6.86 16.22 0.63
N MET A 684 6.44 17.36 1.16
CA MET A 684 7.35 18.49 1.44
C MET A 684 8.26 18.16 2.62
N GLN A 685 9.54 18.48 2.51
CA GLN A 685 10.55 18.31 3.55
C GLN A 685 11.05 19.70 4.00
N ASN A 686 10.14 20.47 4.60
CA ASN A 686 10.38 21.89 4.95
C ASN A 686 11.43 22.08 6.07
N HIS A 687 11.74 21.03 6.82
CA HIS A 687 12.81 21.00 7.83
C HIS A 687 14.20 20.93 7.24
N LEU A 688 14.36 20.54 5.97
CA LEU A 688 15.66 20.48 5.31
C LEU A 688 16.09 21.87 4.84
N SER A 689 17.32 22.23 5.16
CA SER A 689 17.93 23.48 4.70
C SER A 689 18.22 23.44 3.20
N THR A 690 18.45 24.59 2.58
CA THR A 690 18.90 24.66 1.18
C THR A 690 20.18 23.85 0.97
N LYS A 691 21.09 23.88 1.96
CA LYS A 691 22.35 23.14 1.92
C LYS A 691 22.13 21.62 2.03
N ASP A 692 21.24 21.18 2.92
CA ASP A 692 20.89 19.76 3.06
C ASP A 692 20.36 19.19 1.73
N ILE A 693 19.56 19.99 1.02
CA ILE A 693 18.99 19.62 -0.29
C ILE A 693 20.07 19.59 -1.39
N GLU A 694 21.07 20.47 -1.35
CA GLU A 694 22.22 20.38 -2.28
C GLU A 694 23.12 19.18 -1.96
N ASP A 695 23.31 18.85 -0.68
CA ASP A 695 24.06 17.66 -0.26
C ASP A 695 23.35 16.38 -0.70
N LEU A 696 22.03 16.31 -0.52
CA LEU A 696 21.17 15.26 -1.08
C LEU A 696 21.34 15.12 -2.59
N ARG A 697 21.26 16.25 -3.30
CA ARG A 697 21.43 16.31 -4.76
C ARG A 697 22.80 15.78 -5.16
N ALA A 698 23.86 16.21 -4.48
CA ALA A 698 25.22 15.78 -4.72
C ALA A 698 25.39 14.28 -4.48
N TYR A 699 24.86 13.75 -3.37
CA TYR A 699 24.89 12.32 -3.06
C TYR A 699 24.21 11.46 -4.15
N VAL A 700 23.01 11.84 -4.61
CA VAL A 700 22.30 11.10 -5.66
C VAL A 700 23.09 11.11 -6.99
N ILE A 701 23.66 12.26 -7.36
CA ILE A 701 24.49 12.38 -8.56
C ILE A 701 25.79 11.56 -8.41
N PHE A 702 26.42 11.59 -7.23
CA PHE A 702 27.61 10.80 -6.91
C PHE A 702 27.34 9.30 -7.10
N VAL A 703 26.25 8.77 -6.56
CA VAL A 703 25.90 7.35 -6.73
C VAL A 703 25.71 7.00 -8.21
N ALA A 704 25.00 7.84 -8.97
CA ALA A 704 24.83 7.63 -10.41
C ALA A 704 26.18 7.61 -11.14
N GLN A 705 27.06 8.56 -10.82
CA GLN A 705 28.39 8.71 -11.42
C GLN A 705 29.28 7.50 -11.10
N SER A 706 29.28 7.04 -9.85
CA SER A 706 30.01 5.85 -9.39
C SER A 706 29.55 4.57 -10.11
N LEU A 707 28.25 4.39 -10.27
CA LEU A 707 27.70 3.24 -11.02
C LEU A 707 28.11 3.26 -12.50
N ARG A 708 28.09 4.44 -13.14
CA ARG A 708 28.58 4.59 -14.52
C ARG A 708 30.09 4.29 -14.64
N ALA A 709 30.85 4.52 -13.57
CA ALA A 709 32.26 4.17 -13.48
C ALA A 709 32.53 2.68 -13.17
N GLY A 710 31.48 1.86 -13.03
CA GLY A 710 31.61 0.41 -12.81
C GLY A 710 31.75 -0.01 -11.34
N GLN A 711 31.59 0.91 -10.38
CA GLN A 711 31.58 0.54 -8.97
C GLN A 711 30.30 -0.23 -8.62
N SER A 712 30.44 -1.29 -7.81
CA SER A 712 29.33 -2.03 -7.24
C SER A 712 28.62 -1.23 -6.11
N PRO A 713 27.34 -1.51 -5.81
CA PRO A 713 26.65 -0.90 -4.67
C PRO A 713 27.40 -1.09 -3.34
N LEU A 714 28.08 -2.23 -3.15
CA LEU A 714 28.87 -2.50 -1.95
C LEU A 714 30.10 -1.59 -1.85
N GLU A 715 30.81 -1.34 -2.95
CA GLU A 715 31.96 -0.42 -2.99
C GLU A 715 31.53 1.02 -2.75
N ILE A 716 30.38 1.43 -3.31
CA ILE A 716 29.78 2.74 -3.05
C ILE A 716 29.45 2.88 -1.57
N ASN A 717 28.79 1.90 -0.96
CA ASN A 717 28.45 1.94 0.46
C ASN A 717 29.68 2.03 1.37
N ARG A 718 30.76 1.30 1.06
CA ARG A 718 32.03 1.41 1.80
C ARG A 718 32.62 2.82 1.71
N THR A 719 32.65 3.40 0.51
CA THR A 719 33.14 4.78 0.28
C THR A 719 32.29 5.79 1.06
N VAL A 720 30.96 5.63 1.01
CA VAL A 720 30.02 6.50 1.70
C VAL A 720 30.14 6.38 3.22
N ALA A 721 30.48 5.21 3.77
CA ALA A 721 30.73 5.05 5.20
C ALA A 721 31.89 5.93 5.70
N ASP A 722 33.00 5.97 4.95
CA ASP A 722 34.13 6.86 5.27
C ASP A 722 33.74 8.34 5.16
N TYR A 723 32.95 8.69 4.14
CA TYR A 723 32.46 10.04 3.93
C TYR A 723 31.50 10.49 5.04
N GLN A 724 30.59 9.61 5.46
CA GLN A 724 29.65 9.86 6.54
C GLN A 724 30.40 10.02 7.87
N LYS A 725 31.41 9.19 8.14
CA LYS A 725 32.27 9.33 9.31
C LYS A 725 33.01 10.68 9.32
N ALA A 726 33.55 11.11 8.18
CA ALA A 726 34.20 12.42 8.05
C ALA A 726 33.21 13.58 8.26
N ALA A 727 31.99 13.47 7.72
CA ALA A 727 30.94 14.45 7.88
C ALA A 727 30.57 14.65 9.36
N TRP A 728 30.42 13.56 10.11
CA TRP A 728 30.11 13.60 11.54
C TRP A 728 31.28 14.14 12.37
N ALA A 729 32.53 13.83 12.00
CA ALA A 729 33.71 14.41 12.65
C ALA A 729 33.84 15.93 12.43
N ALA A 730 33.33 16.45 11.31
CA ALA A 730 33.30 17.88 11.03
C ALA A 730 32.28 18.66 11.89
N GLY A 731 31.39 17.97 12.59
CA GLY A 731 30.29 18.56 13.36
C GLY A 731 29.10 18.95 12.48
N PRO A 732 27.94 19.25 13.10
CA PRO A 732 26.76 19.70 12.36
C PRO A 732 27.11 20.96 11.56
N GLN A 733 26.71 20.99 10.28
CA GLN A 733 26.78 22.20 9.46
C GLN A 733 25.93 23.28 10.15
N GLU A 734 26.39 24.54 10.18
CA GLU A 734 25.64 25.66 10.78
C GLU A 734 24.22 25.67 10.21
N SER A 735 23.26 25.18 11.00
CA SER A 735 21.86 25.36 10.71
C SER A 735 21.59 26.85 10.89
N VAL A 736 21.31 27.56 9.81
CA VAL A 736 20.63 28.85 9.92
C VAL A 736 19.31 28.54 10.60
N SER A 737 19.26 28.80 11.91
CA SER A 737 18.06 28.68 12.72
C SER A 737 16.92 29.40 12.00
N SER A 738 15.78 28.73 11.89
CA SER A 738 14.51 29.32 11.51
C SER A 738 14.19 30.47 12.48
N GLN A 739 14.66 31.67 12.18
CA GLN A 739 14.15 32.87 12.81
C GLN A 739 12.76 33.16 12.26
N GLY A 740 11.80 33.26 13.18
CA GLY A 740 10.52 33.91 12.98
C GLY A 740 9.46 33.06 12.28
N GLN A 741 8.65 32.35 13.06
CA GLN A 741 7.23 32.26 12.73
C GLN A 741 6.67 33.68 12.87
N GLU A 742 6.41 34.36 11.76
CA GLU A 742 5.53 35.52 11.75
C GLU A 742 4.11 35.08 11.40
N GLU A 743 3.16 35.55 12.24
CA GLU A 743 1.71 35.39 12.09
C GLU A 743 1.20 35.94 10.74
N PRO A 744 0.03 35.47 10.26
CA PRO A 744 -0.53 35.96 9.01
C PRO A 744 -1.02 37.42 9.16
N GLU A 745 -0.29 38.36 8.55
CA GLU A 745 -0.70 39.77 8.45
C GLU A 745 -1.70 40.01 7.30
N LYS A 746 -2.55 41.03 7.52
CA LYS A 746 -3.74 41.39 6.73
C LYS A 746 -3.41 41.89 5.32
N GLN A 747 -4.27 41.53 4.36
CA GLN A 747 -4.35 42.11 3.01
C GLN A 747 -4.40 43.65 3.05
N GLY A 748 -3.36 44.29 2.53
CA GLY A 748 -3.30 45.74 2.37
C GLY A 748 -2.03 46.21 1.67
N SER A 749 -2.16 46.57 0.39
CA SER A 749 -1.14 47.16 -0.51
C SER A 749 0.14 46.34 -0.74
N LEU A 750 0.47 46.13 -2.03
CA LEU A 750 1.69 45.46 -2.46
C LEU A 750 2.93 46.07 -1.76
N PRO A 751 3.71 45.30 -0.97
CA PRO A 751 5.00 45.76 -0.49
C PRO A 751 5.94 46.03 -1.68
N GLY A 752 6.96 46.88 -1.47
CA GLY A 752 7.96 47.14 -2.50
C GLY A 752 8.67 45.84 -2.90
N GLY A 753 8.46 45.39 -4.12
CA GLY A 753 9.10 44.16 -4.64
C GLY A 753 10.53 44.42 -5.10
N ASP A 754 11.42 43.44 -4.90
CA ASP A 754 12.79 43.44 -5.42
C ASP A 754 12.84 42.76 -6.80
N PRO A 755 13.16 43.48 -7.90
CA PRO A 755 13.28 42.88 -9.23
C PRO A 755 14.33 41.77 -9.35
N VAL A 756 15.37 41.78 -8.52
CA VAL A 756 16.42 40.75 -8.54
C VAL A 756 15.93 39.47 -7.87
N ALA A 757 15.22 39.57 -6.74
CA ALA A 757 14.50 38.45 -6.13
C ALA A 757 13.39 37.95 -7.07
N GLY A 758 12.68 38.87 -7.72
CA GLY A 758 11.61 38.61 -8.67
C GLY A 758 12.07 37.82 -9.89
N LYS A 759 13.24 38.16 -10.43
CA LYS A 759 13.85 37.40 -11.53
C LYS A 759 14.10 35.95 -11.17
N ARG A 760 14.56 35.69 -9.93
CA ARG A 760 14.79 34.32 -9.43
C ARG A 760 13.45 33.60 -9.22
N ALA A 761 12.49 34.27 -8.59
CA ALA A 761 11.18 33.72 -8.30
C ALA A 761 10.35 33.44 -9.57
N ALA A 762 10.49 34.27 -10.61
CA ALA A 762 9.79 34.10 -11.89
C ALA A 762 10.24 32.86 -12.67
N THR A 763 11.32 32.18 -12.26
CA THR A 763 11.76 30.89 -12.85
C THR A 763 10.65 29.85 -12.81
N ILE A 764 9.76 29.87 -11.81
CA ILE A 764 8.60 28.97 -11.73
C ILE A 764 7.69 29.09 -12.96
N CYS A 765 7.62 30.28 -13.58
CA CYS A 765 6.80 30.54 -14.76
C CYS A 765 7.50 30.12 -16.07
N SER A 766 8.81 29.83 -16.06
CA SER A 766 9.60 29.54 -17.27
C SER A 766 9.25 28.22 -17.96
N SER A 767 8.57 27.31 -17.27
CA SER A 767 8.04 26.07 -17.85
C SER A 767 6.91 26.36 -18.86
N CYS A 768 6.10 27.37 -18.59
CA CYS A 768 4.91 27.71 -19.36
C CYS A 768 5.05 29.00 -20.18
N HIS A 769 6.04 29.84 -19.88
CA HIS A 769 6.22 31.16 -20.46
C HIS A 769 7.66 31.43 -20.90
N THR A 770 7.82 32.41 -21.79
CA THR A 770 9.11 33.04 -22.16
C THR A 770 9.15 34.47 -21.65
N PHE A 771 10.35 35.05 -21.54
CA PHE A 771 10.55 36.37 -20.94
C PHE A 771 11.29 37.34 -21.86
N GLU A 772 11.82 36.91 -22.99
CA GLU A 772 12.64 37.72 -23.87
C GLU A 772 11.78 38.62 -24.79
N LYS A 773 12.30 39.80 -25.15
CA LYS A 773 11.64 40.70 -26.12
C LYS A 773 11.42 39.98 -27.45
N GLY A 774 10.15 39.81 -27.82
CA GLY A 774 9.76 39.09 -29.04
C GLY A 774 9.91 37.57 -28.96
N GLY A 775 10.08 36.99 -27.77
CA GLY A 775 10.17 35.55 -27.59
C GLY A 775 8.85 34.81 -27.88
N ASP A 776 8.97 33.52 -28.20
CA ASP A 776 7.84 32.68 -28.61
C ASP A 776 6.81 32.46 -27.50
N THR A 777 5.54 32.30 -27.86
CA THR A 777 4.50 31.81 -26.96
C THR A 777 4.69 30.31 -26.68
N ARG A 778 4.39 29.86 -25.46
CA ARG A 778 4.44 28.43 -25.07
C ARG A 778 3.04 27.97 -24.65
N ILE A 779 2.93 27.30 -23.51
CA ILE A 779 1.64 26.94 -22.89
C ILE A 779 0.85 28.23 -22.57
N GLY A 780 1.54 29.27 -22.12
CA GLY A 780 0.99 30.62 -21.94
C GLY A 780 1.69 31.68 -22.80
N PRO A 781 1.26 32.96 -22.69
CA PRO A 781 1.87 34.06 -23.45
C PRO A 781 3.32 34.30 -23.05
N ASN A 782 4.08 34.92 -23.96
CA ASN A 782 5.34 35.56 -23.59
C ASN A 782 5.03 36.69 -22.58
N LEU A 783 5.83 36.75 -21.51
CA LEU A 783 5.64 37.67 -20.38
C LEU A 783 6.41 38.99 -20.51
N TRP A 784 7.17 39.18 -21.58
CA TRP A 784 7.75 40.48 -21.92
C TRP A 784 6.63 41.50 -22.14
N ASN A 785 6.73 42.64 -21.45
CA ASN A 785 5.74 43.70 -21.47
C ASN A 785 4.31 43.25 -21.09
N ILE A 786 4.18 42.24 -20.21
CA ILE A 786 2.86 41.72 -19.81
C ILE A 786 2.12 42.68 -18.86
N VAL A 787 2.84 43.42 -18.01
CA VAL A 787 2.22 44.35 -17.07
C VAL A 787 1.67 45.54 -17.85
N GLY A 788 0.37 45.77 -17.80
CA GLY A 788 -0.34 46.81 -18.57
C GLY A 788 -0.83 46.35 -19.94
N LYS A 789 -0.56 45.12 -20.36
CA LYS A 789 -1.10 44.53 -21.59
C LYS A 789 -2.54 44.06 -21.40
N ASP A 790 -3.36 44.12 -22.45
CA ASP A 790 -4.73 43.60 -22.43
C ASP A 790 -4.75 42.10 -22.06
N ILE A 791 -5.68 41.71 -21.20
CA ILE A 791 -5.88 40.32 -20.79
C ILE A 791 -6.26 39.51 -22.04
N ALA A 792 -5.74 38.28 -22.14
CA ALA A 792 -5.99 37.36 -23.25
C ALA A 792 -5.67 37.89 -24.67
N SER A 793 -4.77 38.87 -24.80
CA SER A 793 -4.50 39.56 -26.08
C SER A 793 -3.30 39.06 -26.88
N SER A 794 -2.43 38.20 -26.32
CA SER A 794 -1.23 37.75 -27.04
C SER A 794 -1.59 36.73 -28.13
N LYS A 795 -1.19 37.02 -29.37
CA LYS A 795 -1.37 36.12 -30.52
C LYS A 795 -0.65 34.80 -30.32
N GLY A 796 -1.23 33.69 -30.76
CA GLY A 796 -0.61 32.36 -30.74
C GLY A 796 -0.80 31.56 -29.44
N VAL A 797 -1.60 32.07 -28.49
CA VAL A 797 -1.96 31.36 -27.25
C VAL A 797 -3.43 30.97 -27.28
N HIS A 798 -3.75 29.74 -26.91
CA HIS A 798 -5.12 29.32 -26.65
C HIS A 798 -5.49 29.64 -25.20
N TYR A 799 -6.21 30.75 -24.98
CA TYR A 799 -6.72 31.12 -23.66
C TYR A 799 -7.98 30.33 -23.33
N SER A 800 -8.14 29.93 -22.06
CA SER A 800 -9.40 29.39 -21.54
C SER A 800 -10.52 30.43 -21.65
N ASP A 801 -11.76 29.99 -21.87
CA ASP A 801 -12.93 30.87 -21.95
C ASP A 801 -13.04 31.80 -20.73
N ALA A 802 -12.67 31.31 -19.55
CA ALA A 802 -12.62 32.07 -18.30
C ALA A 802 -11.68 33.29 -18.34
N LEU A 803 -10.58 33.23 -19.08
CA LEU A 803 -9.63 34.34 -19.24
C LEU A 803 -10.00 35.21 -20.43
N SER A 804 -10.50 34.62 -21.52
CA SER A 804 -10.96 35.33 -22.72
C SER A 804 -12.18 36.22 -22.44
N GLY A 805 -12.99 35.87 -21.44
CA GLY A 805 -14.16 36.65 -21.01
C GLY A 805 -13.85 37.84 -20.09
N LEU A 806 -12.58 38.07 -19.71
CA LEU A 806 -12.20 39.18 -18.83
C LEU A 806 -11.78 40.42 -19.63
N GLU A 807 -12.33 41.58 -19.29
CA GLU A 807 -11.98 42.86 -19.91
C GLU A 807 -10.87 43.63 -19.15
N GLY A 808 -10.10 44.42 -19.91
CA GLY A 808 -9.07 45.34 -19.41
C GLY A 808 -7.65 44.78 -19.45
N THR A 809 -6.73 45.45 -18.74
CA THR A 809 -5.29 45.14 -18.75
C THR A 809 -4.79 44.45 -17.48
N TRP A 810 -3.64 43.80 -17.58
CA TRP A 810 -2.90 43.22 -16.45
C TRP A 810 -2.25 44.30 -15.59
N THR A 811 -3.01 44.89 -14.65
CA THR A 811 -2.42 45.77 -13.63
C THR A 811 -1.61 44.95 -12.61
N PRO A 812 -0.66 45.55 -11.87
CA PRO A 812 0.05 44.87 -10.79
C PRO A 812 -0.88 44.21 -9.77
N GLU A 813 -2.01 44.83 -9.46
CA GLU A 813 -3.01 44.34 -8.50
C GLU A 813 -3.76 43.14 -9.08
N LYS A 814 -4.16 43.20 -10.36
CA LYS A 814 -4.80 42.07 -11.05
C LYS A 814 -3.84 40.89 -11.20
N LEU A 815 -2.58 41.14 -11.53
CA LEU A 815 -1.54 40.10 -11.56
C LEU A 815 -1.31 39.51 -10.17
N ASN A 816 -1.27 40.32 -9.12
CA ASN A 816 -1.12 39.83 -7.76
C ASN A 816 -2.29 38.92 -7.35
N ALA A 817 -3.53 39.35 -7.62
CA ALA A 817 -4.72 38.57 -7.31
C ALA A 817 -4.79 37.28 -8.15
N PHE A 818 -4.48 37.35 -9.44
CA PHE A 818 -4.43 36.19 -10.32
C PHE A 818 -3.33 35.20 -9.91
N LEU A 819 -2.13 35.67 -9.57
CA LEU A 819 -1.03 34.82 -9.10
C LEU A 819 -1.30 34.26 -7.70
N ALA A 820 -2.08 34.93 -6.86
CA ALA A 820 -2.45 34.42 -5.53
C ALA A 820 -3.38 33.20 -5.63
N SER A 821 -4.42 33.32 -6.45
CA SER A 821 -5.44 32.29 -6.65
C SER A 821 -6.04 32.38 -8.07
N PRO A 822 -5.44 31.72 -9.08
CA PRO A 822 -5.92 31.82 -10.46
C PRO A 822 -7.37 31.37 -10.64
N SER A 823 -7.76 30.27 -10.00
CA SER A 823 -9.10 29.70 -10.07
C SER A 823 -10.16 30.54 -9.34
N GLU A 824 -9.80 31.29 -8.31
CA GLU A 824 -10.70 32.25 -7.66
C GLU A 824 -10.82 33.54 -8.48
N PHE A 825 -9.72 33.99 -9.07
CA PHE A 825 -9.70 35.19 -9.91
C PHE A 825 -10.43 34.99 -11.24
N ALA A 826 -10.30 33.81 -11.85
CA ALA A 826 -10.94 33.41 -13.10
C ALA A 826 -11.37 31.94 -13.04
N PRO A 827 -12.58 31.64 -12.51
CA PRO A 827 -13.08 30.27 -12.40
C PRO A 827 -13.12 29.55 -13.76
N GLY A 828 -12.43 28.41 -13.86
CA GLY A 828 -12.25 27.68 -15.11
C GLY A 828 -11.01 28.08 -15.92
N THR A 829 -10.10 28.89 -15.36
CA THR A 829 -8.82 29.19 -15.99
C THR A 829 -7.94 27.94 -16.11
N ALA A 830 -7.23 27.82 -17.24
CA ALA A 830 -6.24 26.76 -17.44
C ALA A 830 -4.94 26.98 -16.65
N MET A 831 -4.74 28.17 -16.06
CA MET A 831 -3.57 28.47 -15.23
C MET A 831 -3.74 27.86 -13.83
N ALA A 832 -3.07 26.74 -13.57
CA ALA A 832 -3.17 26.02 -12.29
C ALA A 832 -2.08 26.40 -11.26
N ILE A 833 -1.03 27.12 -11.68
CA ILE A 833 0.10 27.47 -10.79
C ILE A 833 -0.26 28.72 -9.99
N LYS A 834 -0.28 28.59 -8.65
CA LYS A 834 -0.44 29.71 -7.71
C LYS A 834 0.86 30.02 -6.96
N ILE A 835 1.00 31.28 -6.53
CA ILE A 835 2.15 31.80 -5.80
C ILE A 835 1.60 32.35 -4.48
N PRO A 836 1.53 31.55 -3.39
CA PRO A 836 0.77 31.92 -2.20
C PRO A 836 1.43 33.01 -1.34
N ARG A 837 2.75 33.16 -1.41
CA ARG A 837 3.49 34.18 -0.65
C ARG A 837 3.37 35.56 -1.29
N GLU A 838 2.86 36.53 -0.53
CA GLU A 838 2.62 37.90 -1.01
C GLU A 838 3.91 38.60 -1.45
N GLN A 839 4.98 38.54 -0.66
CA GLN A 839 6.27 39.13 -1.03
C GLN A 839 6.83 38.52 -2.33
N GLN A 840 6.69 37.20 -2.51
CA GLN A 840 7.15 36.52 -3.72
C GLN A 840 6.39 36.99 -4.98
N ARG A 841 5.07 37.22 -4.86
CA ARG A 841 4.27 37.82 -5.95
C ARG A 841 4.71 39.26 -6.21
N ALA A 842 4.91 40.06 -5.17
CA ALA A 842 5.36 41.44 -5.29
C ALA A 842 6.72 41.54 -6.00
N ASP A 843 7.66 40.66 -5.65
CA ASP A 843 8.97 40.57 -6.30
C ASP A 843 8.85 40.18 -7.78
N ILE A 844 8.06 39.15 -8.11
CA ILE A 844 7.82 38.73 -9.52
C ILE A 844 7.21 39.87 -10.32
N ILE A 845 6.21 40.57 -9.77
CA ILE A 845 5.58 41.70 -10.43
C ILE A 845 6.57 42.86 -10.61
N ALA A 846 7.45 43.12 -9.63
CA ALA A 846 8.52 44.10 -9.74
C ALA A 846 9.50 43.73 -10.87
N PHE A 847 9.87 42.45 -11.00
CA PHE A 847 10.68 41.97 -12.11
C PHE A 847 9.98 42.11 -13.47
N LEU A 848 8.72 41.70 -13.59
CA LEU A 848 7.96 41.86 -14.84
C LEU A 848 7.82 43.34 -15.24
N LYS A 849 7.69 44.25 -14.27
CA LYS A 849 7.72 45.70 -14.54
C LYS A 849 9.05 46.17 -15.14
N THR A 850 10.19 45.55 -14.79
CA THR A 850 11.47 45.89 -15.42
C THR A 850 11.55 45.49 -16.89
N MET A 851 10.64 44.63 -17.36
CA MET A 851 10.54 44.23 -18.77
C MET A 851 9.65 45.16 -19.61
N ASN A 852 9.08 46.20 -19.01
CA ASN A 852 8.23 47.16 -19.70
C ASN A 852 9.00 48.34 -20.32
N SER A 853 10.33 48.41 -20.15
CA SER A 853 11.16 49.49 -20.69
C SER A 853 11.67 49.14 -22.09
N ASP A 854 11.29 49.96 -23.08
CA ASP A 854 12.17 50.30 -24.19
C ASP A 854 13.13 51.43 -23.77
#